data_AF-E1QGK9-F1
#
_entry.id   AF-E1QGK9-F1
#
_cell.length_a   1.000
_cell.length_b   1.000
_cell.length_c   1.000
_cell.angle_alpha   90.00
_cell.angle_beta   90.00
_cell.angle_gamma   90.00
#
_symmetry.space_group_name_H-M   'P 1'
#
loop_
_entity.id
_entity.type
_entity.pdbx_description
1 polymer ?
#
loop_
_entity_poly.entity_id
_entity_poly.type
_entity_poly.pdbx_seq_one_letter_code
_entity_poly.pdbx_strand_id
1 'polypeptide(L)'
;MASVLAGVTLMLLATLFLASQPAMADDAGKKKASEGVYKSMGPQKATSAYGESVVSRWWGGAGTAQNKQLDDSYMAYSLPFNFPFFGQSFRTIYISTNGWITFDAASSSFSNSDTTLISTKCIAPLWDDIDLRNGSGVTGSDIYILRNASNVLIRWKGKRYPYYNTSTSVVNVECVLYSNGQIRFNYGVGNNPVDATVGISKGDGSNYILGYHNGRANCNQVASLLYTPASTNVTVNGYVRTSGGAGINGAWLTYTNQTGSGSNASGYYARSLPRGWSGYVTPIKSGYAFVPNRRQYTNLSANASGNFTGYTSAQLLTMGGRVTVGGSALSGVTVTLTGSSGYANYTLTTNANGYWWAKVPPRWTGTVTPSRSGYTFTPTSRSAPGYTVNWTTCNFTAVVAQNKLIWGSIKTKAGVAMSGVTVTLTGASGKPSYTVTTNASGVYSRYVPYGWSGTLRASRSGYSLYPATRTISNITANLGNQNFMGYTTADTITIGGRVLYNSAGLSGVTVSLTGSGGSVNRTATTNASGYWTTTTPLGWAGSVVASRSGYTFSPTSQTLGARYYNHTCANFVGSVVTTRTEPLLVIMVDFTNFAHTGTEAEWANRIFGTSGLTLRTFYMEASRNTFYFRPANESSGTANNGIVRVRLNRVHPNPEANQSTADQRYQELMRDAILAANPYVNFAAYDTNGDGWLTNRELHLAFYIAGYEASYDSSTPSVWAHRWSLHSYYLNATLPRPDNVYVGCHNDTASRNGGYTMQGQRHGSRQAAFGTLAHELGHDLGLPDLYDVSSNVAEGVGAHCLMSSGSWGAGSGENPGVRPVHPSAWCKIELGFVTPVTVAQAATWSGNLLSTNYTTYAPLKITTSNAQQYFLVEFRKPVGFDAGLQRLFGSGTTGGLAIWHIDTSRRTSNNQDNANWRRKLVDLEVPGYSSVSGDPLDLGYTRGSLSHYWRTGTSYYRFHGSSTPNTTLYEGTATGISVTATANGTGNYIGVTKP
;
A
#
# COMPACT_ATOMS: atom_id res chain seq x y z
N MET A 1 -6.53 -58.01 -32.67
CA MET A 1 -7.95 -57.69 -32.94
C MET A 1 -8.07 -56.18 -32.86
N ALA A 2 -7.79 -55.49 -33.98
CA ALA A 2 -8.79 -55.04 -34.96
C ALA A 2 -9.67 -53.94 -34.34
N SER A 3 -9.52 -52.65 -34.68
CA SER A 3 -9.81 -51.97 -35.97
C SER A 3 -10.82 -50.86 -35.62
N VAL A 4 -10.75 -49.60 -36.04
CA VAL A 4 -11.01 -49.06 -37.38
C VAL A 4 -11.06 -47.52 -37.25
N LEU A 5 -10.47 -46.81 -38.23
CA LEU A 5 -10.80 -45.51 -38.88
C LEU A 5 -11.50 -44.38 -38.10
N ALA A 6 -11.42 -43.09 -38.44
CA ALA A 6 -10.66 -42.18 -39.32
C ALA A 6 -11.39 -40.81 -39.21
N GLY A 7 -10.73 -39.68 -39.50
CA GLY A 7 -11.46 -38.45 -39.92
C GLY A 7 -11.05 -37.09 -39.31
N VAL A 8 -10.07 -36.45 -39.97
CA VAL A 8 -9.88 -35.01 -40.30
C VAL A 8 -11.07 -34.06 -39.91
N THR A 9 -10.97 -32.82 -39.37
CA THR A 9 -10.25 -31.62 -39.88
C THR A 9 -10.44 -30.38 -38.95
N LEU A 10 -9.36 -29.58 -38.79
CA LEU A 10 -9.19 -28.10 -38.63
C LEU A 10 -10.04 -27.15 -37.72
N MET A 11 -9.28 -26.31 -36.98
CA MET A 11 -9.45 -24.87 -36.58
C MET A 11 -10.67 -24.50 -35.68
N LEU A 12 -10.61 -23.75 -34.57
CA LEU A 12 -9.90 -22.50 -34.27
C LEU A 12 -10.13 -22.10 -32.78
N LEU A 13 -9.12 -21.52 -32.12
CA LEU A 13 -9.12 -20.57 -30.97
C LEU A 13 -9.98 -20.74 -29.68
N ALA A 14 -9.24 -20.66 -28.56
CA ALA A 14 -9.48 -19.87 -27.34
C ALA A 14 -9.99 -20.54 -26.03
N THR A 15 -9.15 -20.35 -24.99
CA THR A 15 -9.39 -20.20 -23.53
C THR A 15 -9.59 -21.41 -22.59
N LEU A 16 -8.65 -21.47 -21.63
CA LEU A 16 -8.71 -21.81 -20.19
C LEU A 16 -8.73 -23.28 -19.66
N PHE A 17 -7.70 -23.54 -18.84
CA PHE A 17 -7.58 -24.37 -17.62
C PHE A 17 -7.63 -25.93 -17.60
N LEU A 18 -6.60 -26.46 -16.93
CA LEU A 18 -6.52 -27.61 -15.98
C LEU A 18 -6.86 -29.05 -16.42
N ALA A 19 -5.83 -29.88 -16.33
CA ALA A 19 -5.68 -31.01 -15.39
C ALA A 19 -5.55 -32.44 -15.95
N SER A 20 -4.62 -33.13 -15.29
CA SER A 20 -4.61 -34.55 -14.91
C SER A 20 -3.98 -35.58 -15.86
N GLN A 21 -2.90 -36.19 -15.38
CA GLN A 21 -2.72 -37.65 -15.43
C GLN A 21 -2.18 -38.13 -14.06
N PRO A 22 -2.56 -39.32 -13.57
CA PRO A 22 -2.46 -39.71 -12.16
C PRO A 22 -1.46 -40.86 -11.86
N ALA A 23 -1.15 -40.96 -10.56
CA ALA A 23 -0.88 -42.13 -9.71
C ALA A 23 0.21 -43.16 -10.06
N MET A 24 1.16 -43.33 -9.13
CA MET A 24 1.37 -44.60 -8.38
C MET A 24 2.10 -44.28 -7.06
N ALA A 25 1.54 -44.77 -5.95
CA ALA A 25 2.15 -44.78 -4.63
C ALA A 25 2.63 -46.19 -4.30
N ASP A 26 3.78 -46.32 -3.64
CA ASP A 26 3.97 -47.34 -2.62
C ASP A 26 5.03 -46.86 -1.60
N ASP A 27 4.75 -47.16 -0.33
CA ASP A 27 5.48 -46.76 0.87
C ASP A 27 6.31 -47.96 1.40
N ALA A 28 7.37 -47.64 2.14
CA ALA A 28 7.97 -48.40 3.26
C ALA A 28 9.49 -48.63 3.19
N GLY A 29 10.21 -48.03 4.15
CA GLY A 29 11.18 -48.81 4.94
C GLY A 29 12.60 -48.27 5.22
N LYS A 30 12.72 -47.47 6.29
CA LYS A 30 13.83 -47.43 7.30
C LYS A 30 15.08 -46.52 7.11
N LYS A 31 14.94 -45.29 7.64
CA LYS A 31 15.75 -44.55 8.65
C LYS A 31 17.20 -44.99 8.98
N LYS A 32 18.16 -44.04 8.93
CA LYS A 32 18.66 -43.23 10.09
C LYS A 32 19.87 -42.35 9.71
N ALA A 33 19.71 -41.02 9.74
CA ALA A 33 20.55 -40.07 10.48
C ALA A 33 19.92 -38.67 10.39
N SER A 34 20.00 -37.94 11.50
CA SER A 34 19.33 -36.68 11.83
C SER A 34 19.73 -35.48 10.96
N GLU A 35 18.75 -34.76 10.42
CA GLU A 35 18.91 -33.35 10.03
C GLU A 35 18.13 -32.47 11.00
N GLY A 36 18.86 -31.58 11.68
CA GLY A 36 18.31 -30.53 12.52
C GLY A 36 17.57 -29.51 11.67
N VAL A 37 16.50 -28.99 12.26
CA VAL A 37 15.57 -27.99 11.71
C VAL A 37 16.34 -26.78 11.14
N TYR A 38 16.29 -26.60 9.82
CA TYR A 38 16.68 -25.35 9.17
C TYR A 38 15.72 -24.22 9.60
N LYS A 39 16.23 -23.00 9.88
CA LYS A 39 15.39 -21.79 9.77
C LYS A 39 14.77 -21.84 8.36
N SER A 40 13.44 -21.75 8.26
CA SER A 40 12.72 -21.84 7.00
C SER A 40 13.43 -21.01 5.92
N MET A 41 13.81 -21.62 4.80
CA MET A 41 14.31 -20.86 3.66
C MET A 41 13.19 -19.93 3.17
N GLY A 42 13.19 -18.69 3.65
CA GLY A 42 12.43 -17.61 3.06
C GLY A 42 12.88 -17.40 1.61
N PRO A 43 12.05 -16.80 0.75
CA PRO A 43 12.38 -16.67 -0.65
C PRO A 43 13.70 -15.90 -0.82
N GLN A 44 14.73 -16.56 -1.36
CA GLN A 44 15.94 -15.88 -1.81
C GLN A 44 15.55 -14.88 -2.90
N LYS A 45 15.42 -13.60 -2.55
CA LYS A 45 15.10 -12.57 -3.53
C LYS A 45 16.39 -12.15 -4.25
N ALA A 46 16.79 -12.88 -5.27
CA ALA A 46 17.89 -12.47 -6.14
C ALA A 46 17.59 -11.09 -6.77
N THR A 47 18.55 -10.16 -6.68
CA THR A 47 18.43 -8.81 -7.26
C THR A 47 18.83 -8.81 -8.73
N SER A 48 18.38 -7.81 -9.50
CA SER A 48 18.90 -7.59 -10.86
C SER A 48 20.32 -6.98 -10.89
N ALA A 49 20.90 -6.68 -9.73
CA ALA A 49 22.17 -5.95 -9.56
C ALA A 49 23.35 -6.86 -9.16
N TYR A 50 23.09 -8.00 -8.51
CA TYR A 50 24.06 -9.02 -8.14
C TYR A 50 23.41 -10.40 -8.27
N GLY A 51 24.18 -11.40 -8.72
CA GLY A 51 23.81 -12.82 -8.67
C GLY A 51 24.75 -13.61 -7.77
N GLU A 52 24.22 -14.57 -7.02
CA GLU A 52 25.00 -15.54 -6.22
C GLU A 52 25.25 -16.82 -7.02
N SER A 53 26.42 -17.44 -6.81
CA SER A 53 26.72 -18.80 -7.28
C SER A 53 27.49 -19.55 -6.21
N VAL A 54 27.08 -20.79 -5.93
CA VAL A 54 27.85 -21.72 -5.10
C VAL A 54 28.97 -22.30 -5.94
N VAL A 55 30.23 -22.09 -5.53
CA VAL A 55 31.41 -22.53 -6.28
C VAL A 55 32.25 -23.50 -5.45
N SER A 56 33.13 -24.25 -6.11
CA SER A 56 34.04 -25.18 -5.44
C SER A 56 34.76 -24.48 -4.28
N ARG A 57 34.84 -25.17 -3.14
CA ARG A 57 35.51 -24.67 -1.94
C ARG A 57 36.92 -24.20 -2.31
N TRP A 58 37.23 -22.98 -1.88
CA TRP A 58 38.56 -22.41 -1.92
C TRP A 58 38.83 -21.77 -0.56
N TRP A 59 40.05 -21.90 -0.04
CA TRP A 59 40.44 -21.36 1.26
C TRP A 59 41.76 -20.61 1.11
N GLY A 60 41.77 -19.30 1.40
CA GLY A 60 42.97 -18.47 1.27
C GLY A 60 43.94 -18.69 2.42
N GLY A 61 43.44 -18.79 3.66
CA GLY A 61 44.22 -19.10 4.86
C GLY A 61 45.29 -18.07 5.23
N ALA A 62 45.33 -16.91 4.56
CA ALA A 62 46.45 -15.96 4.59
C ALA A 62 46.02 -14.57 5.06
N GLY A 63 46.99 -13.71 5.38
CA GLY A 63 46.80 -12.32 5.77
C GLY A 63 47.61 -11.91 6.99
N THR A 64 47.79 -10.61 7.16
CA THR A 64 48.49 -10.02 8.31
C THR A 64 47.48 -9.67 9.40
N ALA A 65 47.76 -10.09 10.64
CA ALA A 65 46.98 -9.76 11.83
C ALA A 65 46.83 -8.23 12.00
N GLN A 66 45.64 -7.75 12.32
CA GLN A 66 45.35 -6.31 12.48
C GLN A 66 45.39 -5.85 13.95
N ASN A 67 45.70 -6.75 14.89
CA ASN A 67 45.71 -6.54 16.33
C ASN A 67 44.35 -6.03 16.84
N LYS A 68 43.25 -6.58 16.30
CA LYS A 68 41.86 -6.26 16.67
C LYS A 68 41.28 -7.34 17.59
N GLN A 69 41.98 -7.57 18.69
CA GLN A 69 41.64 -8.55 19.71
C GLN A 69 40.61 -8.00 20.70
N LEU A 70 39.46 -7.58 20.17
CA LEU A 70 38.36 -6.97 20.90
C LEU A 70 37.07 -7.75 20.64
N ASP A 71 36.09 -7.52 21.50
CA ASP A 71 34.72 -7.99 21.35
C ASP A 71 33.83 -6.79 21.05
N ASP A 72 32.76 -6.97 20.28
CA ASP A 72 31.80 -5.91 19.93
C ASP A 72 32.45 -4.59 19.48
N SER A 73 33.39 -4.70 18.55
CA SER A 73 34.14 -3.56 18.02
C SER A 73 34.15 -3.55 16.49
N TYR A 74 34.78 -2.53 15.93
CA TYR A 74 34.98 -2.38 14.49
C TYR A 74 36.30 -1.66 14.16
N MET A 75 36.69 -1.71 12.88
CA MET A 75 37.76 -0.88 12.34
C MET A 75 37.38 -0.29 10.99
N ALA A 76 37.70 0.98 10.78
CA ALA A 76 37.67 1.58 9.44
C ALA A 76 38.90 1.10 8.65
N TYR A 77 38.69 0.73 7.39
CA TYR A 77 39.74 0.26 6.50
C TYR A 77 39.61 0.90 5.12
N SER A 78 40.70 1.49 4.63
CA SER A 78 40.75 2.06 3.27
C SER A 78 41.21 1.02 2.26
N LEU A 79 40.36 0.75 1.27
CA LEU A 79 40.63 -0.15 0.17
C LEU A 79 41.68 0.44 -0.79
N PRO A 80 42.56 -0.39 -1.39
CA PRO A 80 43.56 0.05 -2.36
C PRO A 80 42.94 0.39 -3.73
N PHE A 81 41.65 0.15 -3.93
CA PHE A 81 40.87 0.47 -5.12
C PHE A 81 39.48 1.00 -4.74
N ASN A 82 38.82 1.61 -5.71
CA ASN A 82 37.42 2.02 -5.63
C ASN A 82 36.54 0.79 -5.85
N PHE A 83 35.97 0.24 -4.79
CA PHE A 83 35.15 -0.98 -4.86
C PHE A 83 33.72 -0.65 -5.31
N PRO A 84 33.26 -1.20 -6.46
CA PRO A 84 31.91 -0.95 -6.94
C PRO A 84 30.90 -1.90 -6.26
N PHE A 85 29.98 -1.35 -5.47
CA PHE A 85 28.94 -2.09 -4.77
C PHE A 85 27.57 -1.44 -4.98
N PHE A 86 26.60 -2.22 -5.50
CA PHE A 86 25.24 -1.76 -5.85
C PHE A 86 25.15 -0.44 -6.64
N GLY A 87 26.12 -0.20 -7.55
CA GLY A 87 26.19 0.99 -8.40
C GLY A 87 26.86 2.21 -7.76
N GLN A 88 27.37 2.09 -6.54
CA GLN A 88 28.15 3.10 -5.84
C GLN A 88 29.61 2.63 -5.67
N SER A 89 30.54 3.57 -5.57
CA SER A 89 31.97 3.29 -5.44
C SER A 89 32.44 3.61 -4.02
N PHE A 90 33.07 2.65 -3.36
CA PHE A 90 33.55 2.77 -1.98
C PHE A 90 35.05 2.61 -1.88
N ARG A 91 35.69 3.54 -1.17
CA ARG A 91 37.12 3.46 -0.84
C ARG A 91 37.37 3.19 0.65
N THR A 92 36.38 3.41 1.50
CA THR A 92 36.45 3.09 2.93
C THR A 92 35.33 2.11 3.26
N ILE A 93 35.66 1.10 4.06
CA ILE A 93 34.73 0.13 4.63
C ILE A 93 34.91 0.07 6.14
N TYR A 94 33.89 -0.37 6.86
CA TYR A 94 33.96 -0.64 8.29
C TYR A 94 33.85 -2.15 8.52
N ILE A 95 34.91 -2.73 9.06
CA ILE A 95 35.01 -4.17 9.33
C ILE A 95 34.65 -4.38 10.79
N SER A 96 33.53 -5.05 11.06
CA SER A 96 33.11 -5.41 12.41
C SER A 96 33.89 -6.62 12.91
N THR A 97 34.12 -6.73 14.21
CA THR A 97 34.65 -7.94 14.86
C THR A 97 33.69 -9.13 14.71
N ASN A 98 32.38 -8.85 14.59
CA ASN A 98 31.28 -9.80 14.46
C ASN A 98 31.04 -10.32 13.03
N GLY A 99 32.07 -10.35 12.18
CA GLY A 99 32.02 -11.12 10.91
C GLY A 99 31.24 -10.50 9.75
N TRP A 100 31.05 -9.18 9.76
CA TRP A 100 30.42 -8.43 8.66
C TRP A 100 31.09 -7.08 8.39
N ILE A 101 30.79 -6.52 7.22
CA ILE A 101 31.34 -5.27 6.69
C ILE A 101 30.18 -4.32 6.38
N THR A 102 30.28 -3.07 6.81
CA THR A 102 29.34 -1.99 6.48
C THR A 102 30.04 -0.85 5.73
N PHE A 103 29.25 -0.04 5.02
CA PHE A 103 29.79 1.02 4.14
C PHE A 103 29.45 2.44 4.61
N ASP A 104 28.21 2.66 5.07
CA ASP A 104 27.73 4.02 5.37
C ASP A 104 28.06 4.46 6.81
N ALA A 105 28.02 3.52 7.75
CA ALA A 105 28.36 3.74 9.16
C ALA A 105 29.00 2.49 9.74
N ALA A 106 29.89 2.67 10.72
CA ALA A 106 30.46 1.56 11.46
C ALA A 106 29.42 0.84 12.32
N SER A 107 29.60 -0.46 12.54
CA SER A 107 28.73 -1.24 13.41
C SER A 107 29.52 -2.29 14.20
N SER A 108 29.22 -2.36 15.49
CA SER A 108 29.71 -3.38 16.43
C SER A 108 28.68 -4.45 16.74
N SER A 109 27.50 -4.42 16.12
CA SER A 109 26.39 -5.30 16.52
C SER A 109 26.75 -6.79 16.40
N PHE A 110 26.62 -7.54 17.49
CA PHE A 110 26.70 -9.00 17.54
C PHE A 110 25.38 -9.69 17.21
N SER A 111 24.24 -8.99 17.42
CA SER A 111 22.90 -9.54 17.24
C SER A 111 22.54 -9.60 15.75
N ASN A 112 22.82 -10.75 15.13
CA ASN A 112 22.59 -10.95 13.71
C ASN A 112 21.09 -11.10 13.37
N SER A 113 20.69 -10.49 12.26
CA SER A 113 19.29 -10.49 11.81
C SER A 113 19.21 -10.30 10.30
N ASP A 114 18.38 -11.14 9.66
CA ASP A 114 18.06 -10.99 8.23
C ASP A 114 17.45 -9.62 7.96
N THR A 115 16.56 -9.13 8.83
CA THR A 115 15.93 -7.81 8.70
C THR A 115 16.97 -6.69 8.72
N THR A 116 17.92 -6.74 9.65
CA THR A 116 18.98 -5.74 9.76
C THR A 116 19.94 -5.82 8.57
N LEU A 117 20.27 -7.02 8.08
CA LEU A 117 21.05 -7.17 6.85
C LEU A 117 20.32 -6.52 5.67
N ILE A 118 19.03 -6.79 5.51
CA ILE A 118 18.19 -6.25 4.42
C ILE A 118 18.14 -4.72 4.43
N SER A 119 18.08 -4.10 5.61
CA SER A 119 18.06 -2.63 5.75
C SER A 119 19.43 -1.96 5.81
N THR A 120 20.53 -2.72 5.88
CA THR A 120 21.88 -2.16 6.01
C THR A 120 22.70 -2.38 4.75
N LYS A 121 23.39 -1.34 4.26
CA LYS A 121 24.36 -1.50 3.18
C LYS A 121 25.58 -2.26 3.71
N CYS A 122 25.60 -3.57 3.49
CA CYS A 122 26.55 -4.46 4.13
C CYS A 122 26.91 -5.71 3.31
N ILE A 123 28.00 -6.35 3.72
CA ILE A 123 28.48 -7.66 3.26
C ILE A 123 28.74 -8.50 4.51
N ALA A 124 28.00 -9.59 4.67
CA ALA A 124 28.08 -10.49 5.81
C ALA A 124 28.49 -11.90 5.34
N PRO A 125 29.79 -12.24 5.32
CA PRO A 125 30.22 -13.61 5.05
C PRO A 125 29.74 -14.61 6.11
N LEU A 126 29.67 -14.16 7.37
CA LEU A 126 29.13 -14.87 8.53
C LEU A 126 28.97 -13.84 9.66
N TRP A 127 27.80 -13.22 9.78
CA TRP A 127 27.49 -12.31 10.88
C TRP A 127 26.92 -13.10 12.07
N ASP A 128 27.67 -13.14 13.17
CA ASP A 128 27.34 -13.80 14.43
C ASP A 128 28.11 -13.09 15.55
N ASP A 129 27.92 -13.51 16.79
CA ASP A 129 28.63 -12.98 17.96
C ASP A 129 30.03 -13.61 18.06
N ILE A 130 31.06 -12.91 17.55
CA ILE A 130 32.44 -13.40 17.42
C ILE A 130 33.39 -12.65 18.38
N ASP A 131 33.85 -13.36 19.39
CA ASP A 131 34.85 -12.88 20.34
C ASP A 131 36.27 -13.06 19.78
N LEU A 132 36.99 -11.95 19.60
CA LEU A 132 38.39 -11.92 19.16
C LEU A 132 39.38 -11.64 20.31
N ARG A 133 38.93 -11.48 21.55
CA ARG A 133 39.79 -11.12 22.70
C ARG A 133 40.85 -12.19 22.99
N ASN A 134 41.99 -11.73 23.49
CA ASN A 134 42.98 -12.58 24.14
C ASN A 134 42.36 -13.19 25.41
N GLY A 135 42.16 -14.51 25.40
CA GLY A 135 41.42 -15.22 26.46
C GLY A 135 40.20 -15.99 25.94
N SER A 136 39.78 -15.77 24.70
CA SER A 136 38.71 -16.55 24.03
C SER A 136 39.03 -18.06 23.91
N GLY A 137 40.29 -18.46 24.05
CA GLY A 137 40.74 -19.86 23.94
C GLY A 137 41.06 -20.30 22.50
N VAL A 138 41.08 -19.36 21.54
CA VAL A 138 41.45 -19.62 20.14
C VAL A 138 42.80 -18.97 19.85
N THR A 139 43.80 -19.78 19.48
CA THR A 139 45.15 -19.27 19.20
C THR A 139 45.17 -18.43 17.93
N GLY A 140 45.66 -17.20 18.05
CA GLY A 140 45.70 -16.23 16.96
C GLY A 140 44.32 -15.70 16.58
N SER A 141 43.43 -15.49 17.55
CA SER A 141 42.20 -14.73 17.32
C SER A 141 42.52 -13.32 16.84
N ASP A 142 42.03 -12.95 15.66
CA ASP A 142 42.16 -11.60 15.08
C ASP A 142 41.34 -11.49 13.78
N ILE A 143 41.29 -10.25 13.28
CA ILE A 143 41.02 -9.94 11.87
C ILE A 143 42.36 -9.97 11.12
N TYR A 144 42.41 -10.71 10.01
CA TYR A 144 43.56 -10.76 9.12
C TYR A 144 43.21 -10.14 7.78
N ILE A 145 44.13 -9.34 7.23
CA ILE A 145 43.95 -8.71 5.92
C ILE A 145 45.11 -9.07 5.00
N LEU A 146 44.79 -9.53 3.79
CA LEU A 146 45.73 -9.68 2.67
C LEU A 146 45.24 -8.80 1.52
N ARG A 147 46.13 -8.01 0.90
CA ARG A 147 45.74 -7.07 -0.17
C ARG A 147 46.74 -7.04 -1.32
N ASN A 148 46.22 -6.76 -2.51
CA ASN A 148 46.98 -6.32 -3.68
C ASN A 148 46.17 -5.26 -4.45
N ALA A 149 46.62 -4.87 -5.63
CA ALA A 149 45.95 -3.83 -6.43
C ALA A 149 44.54 -4.22 -6.93
N SER A 150 44.19 -5.52 -6.94
CA SER A 150 42.96 -6.04 -7.56
C SER A 150 42.03 -6.78 -6.60
N ASN A 151 42.48 -7.15 -5.40
CA ASN A 151 41.62 -7.74 -4.38
C ASN A 151 42.10 -7.48 -2.94
N VAL A 152 41.16 -7.54 -2.01
CA VAL A 152 41.37 -7.52 -0.56
C VAL A 152 40.65 -8.72 0.05
N LEU A 153 41.37 -9.58 0.75
CA LEU A 153 40.85 -10.66 1.57
C LEU A 153 40.82 -10.20 3.04
N ILE A 154 39.67 -10.36 3.68
CA ILE A 154 39.43 -10.08 5.09
C ILE A 154 39.02 -11.40 5.74
N ARG A 155 39.74 -11.83 6.78
CA ARG A 155 39.47 -13.07 7.50
C ARG A 155 39.20 -12.80 8.96
N TRP A 156 38.14 -13.39 9.48
CA TRP A 156 37.84 -13.43 10.91
C TRP A 156 38.21 -14.79 11.45
N LYS A 157 39.09 -14.80 12.46
CA LYS A 157 39.41 -15.99 13.24
C LYS A 157 39.15 -15.69 14.71
N GLY A 158 38.23 -16.40 15.33
CA GLY A 158 37.78 -16.12 16.69
C GLY A 158 36.96 -17.26 17.28
N LYS A 159 36.17 -16.95 18.30
CA LYS A 159 35.24 -17.90 18.93
C LYS A 159 33.84 -17.33 18.98
N ARG A 160 32.83 -18.17 18.74
CA ARG A 160 31.43 -17.76 18.87
C ARG A 160 30.97 -17.67 20.33
N TYR A 161 30.18 -16.66 20.70
CA TYR A 161 29.56 -16.44 22.02
C TYR A 161 28.05 -16.80 22.02
N PRO A 162 27.38 -17.22 23.13
CA PRO A 162 27.89 -17.58 24.46
C PRO A 162 28.26 -19.07 24.55
N TYR A 163 29.50 -19.35 24.94
CA TYR A 163 30.04 -20.63 25.44
C TYR A 163 29.24 -21.94 25.15
N TYR A 164 29.38 -22.51 23.94
CA TYR A 164 29.36 -23.97 23.82
C TYR A 164 30.73 -24.50 24.26
N ASN A 165 30.79 -25.13 25.43
CA ASN A 165 31.95 -25.85 25.98
C ASN A 165 32.37 -27.03 25.08
N THR A 166 32.93 -26.74 23.91
CA THR A 166 33.57 -27.72 23.04
C THR A 166 34.71 -27.06 22.28
N SER A 167 35.75 -27.82 21.94
CA SER A 167 36.88 -27.37 21.12
C SER A 167 36.51 -27.05 19.66
N THR A 168 35.23 -27.10 19.29
CA THR A 168 34.73 -26.93 17.90
C THR A 168 34.13 -25.55 17.59
N SER A 169 33.91 -24.69 18.59
CA SER A 169 33.28 -23.35 18.45
C SER A 169 34.16 -22.25 17.81
N VAL A 170 35.21 -22.64 17.09
CA VAL A 170 36.11 -21.71 16.37
C VAL A 170 35.37 -21.13 15.17
N VAL A 171 35.37 -19.82 15.00
CA VAL A 171 34.93 -19.16 13.76
C VAL A 171 36.15 -18.86 12.90
N ASN A 172 36.11 -19.23 11.62
CA ASN A 172 37.19 -19.03 10.66
C ASN A 172 36.60 -18.86 9.24
N VAL A 173 36.39 -17.61 8.85
CA VAL A 173 35.67 -17.22 7.63
C VAL A 173 36.41 -16.10 6.89
N GLU A 174 36.35 -16.09 5.56
CA GLU A 174 36.96 -15.06 4.71
C GLU A 174 35.93 -14.39 3.81
N CYS A 175 36.12 -13.09 3.57
CA CYS A 175 35.48 -12.33 2.50
C CYS A 175 36.56 -11.74 1.59
N VAL A 176 36.48 -11.99 0.29
CA VAL A 176 37.35 -11.41 -0.73
C VAL A 176 36.56 -10.39 -1.55
N LEU A 177 37.02 -9.14 -1.54
CA LEU A 177 36.50 -8.07 -2.38
C LEU A 177 37.43 -7.91 -3.60
N TYR A 178 36.89 -8.01 -4.81
CA TYR A 178 37.63 -7.78 -6.05
C TYR A 178 37.35 -6.36 -6.59
N SER A 179 38.35 -5.74 -7.23
CA SER A 179 38.22 -4.39 -7.79
C SER A 179 37.15 -4.25 -8.87
N ASN A 180 36.74 -5.36 -9.48
CA ASN A 180 35.64 -5.43 -10.46
C ASN A 180 34.24 -5.55 -9.81
N GLY A 181 34.13 -5.55 -8.47
CA GLY A 181 32.87 -5.67 -7.74
C GLY A 181 32.46 -7.09 -7.38
N GLN A 182 33.21 -8.12 -7.79
CA GLN A 182 32.93 -9.48 -7.31
C GLN A 182 33.23 -9.59 -5.81
N ILE A 183 32.45 -10.44 -5.13
CA ILE A 183 32.60 -10.72 -3.70
C ILE A 183 32.62 -12.24 -3.52
N ARG A 184 33.56 -12.77 -2.74
CA ARG A 184 33.64 -14.20 -2.45
C ARG A 184 33.68 -14.48 -0.96
N PHE A 185 32.86 -15.41 -0.48
CA PHE A 185 32.89 -15.92 0.89
C PHE A 185 33.52 -17.31 0.93
N ASN A 186 34.44 -17.54 1.87
CA ASN A 186 35.12 -18.82 2.06
C ASN A 186 35.05 -19.28 3.50
N TYR A 187 34.93 -20.59 3.70
CA TYR A 187 34.71 -21.19 5.01
C TYR A 187 35.84 -22.18 5.34
N GLY A 188 36.55 -21.89 6.44
CA GLY A 188 37.70 -22.65 6.92
C GLY A 188 37.31 -23.79 7.84
N VAL A 189 38.31 -24.36 8.51
CA VAL A 189 38.11 -25.31 9.62
C VAL A 189 37.50 -24.55 10.80
N GLY A 190 36.35 -25.01 11.31
CA GLY A 190 35.56 -24.37 12.36
C GLY A 190 34.11 -24.15 11.92
N ASN A 191 33.50 -23.06 12.36
CA ASN A 191 32.14 -22.61 12.02
C ASN A 191 31.04 -23.64 12.36
N ASN A 192 31.17 -24.33 13.50
CA ASN A 192 30.19 -25.31 13.97
C ASN A 192 30.18 -25.45 15.51
N PRO A 193 29.07 -25.12 16.20
CA PRO A 193 27.82 -24.57 15.66
C PRO A 193 27.90 -23.05 15.45
N VAL A 194 27.21 -22.54 14.43
CA VAL A 194 26.94 -21.09 14.20
C VAL A 194 25.43 -20.84 14.06
N ASP A 195 24.96 -19.62 14.26
CA ASP A 195 23.58 -19.21 13.88
C ASP A 195 23.63 -17.90 13.11
N ALA A 196 24.50 -17.88 12.10
CA ALA A 196 24.91 -16.65 11.45
C ALA A 196 23.94 -16.17 10.37
N THR A 197 23.85 -14.84 10.22
CA THR A 197 23.26 -14.21 9.05
C THR A 197 24.35 -14.07 7.97
N VAL A 198 24.07 -14.58 6.76
CA VAL A 198 24.99 -14.59 5.62
C VAL A 198 24.32 -13.90 4.44
N GLY A 199 25.00 -12.95 3.80
CA GLY A 199 24.46 -12.29 2.61
C GLY A 199 25.11 -10.96 2.25
N ILE A 200 24.53 -10.28 1.27
CA ILE A 200 24.91 -8.93 0.84
C ILE A 200 23.67 -8.04 0.68
N SER A 201 23.78 -6.74 0.92
CA SER A 201 22.63 -5.84 0.83
C SER A 201 23.01 -4.41 0.43
N LYS A 202 22.11 -3.78 -0.34
CA LYS A 202 22.16 -2.35 -0.68
C LYS A 202 21.70 -1.45 0.48
N GLY A 203 20.94 -2.01 1.43
CA GLY A 203 20.34 -1.27 2.54
C GLY A 203 19.05 -0.52 2.19
N ASP A 204 18.38 -0.87 1.10
CA ASP A 204 17.13 -0.22 0.64
C ASP A 204 15.88 -1.08 0.88
N GLY A 205 16.02 -2.18 1.63
CA GLY A 205 14.94 -3.13 1.90
C GLY A 205 14.53 -4.00 0.70
N SER A 206 15.07 -3.77 -0.49
CA SER A 206 14.56 -4.34 -1.75
C SER A 206 15.61 -5.05 -2.59
N ASN A 207 16.88 -4.65 -2.48
CA ASN A 207 18.02 -5.16 -3.23
C ASN A 207 19.05 -5.78 -2.26
N TYR A 208 18.87 -7.06 -1.97
CA TYR A 208 19.76 -7.86 -1.12
C TYR A 208 19.80 -9.31 -1.59
N ILE A 209 20.74 -10.10 -1.08
CA ILE A 209 20.76 -11.55 -1.22
C ILE A 209 21.05 -12.12 0.16
N LEU A 210 20.10 -12.88 0.72
CA LEU A 210 20.36 -13.78 1.83
C LEU A 210 21.05 -15.02 1.26
N GLY A 211 22.32 -15.20 1.62
CA GLY A 211 23.21 -16.13 0.95
C GLY A 211 22.84 -17.60 1.20
N TYR A 212 23.33 -18.49 0.35
CA TYR A 212 23.01 -19.93 0.42
C TYR A 212 23.27 -20.58 1.79
N HIS A 213 24.24 -20.09 2.57
CA HIS A 213 24.55 -20.59 3.92
C HIS A 213 23.89 -19.78 5.05
N ASN A 214 22.92 -18.89 4.75
CA ASN A 214 22.21 -18.11 5.77
C ASN A 214 21.46 -19.02 6.76
N GLY A 215 21.63 -18.80 8.07
CA GLY A 215 21.00 -19.59 9.11
C GLY A 215 21.47 -21.05 9.20
N ARG A 216 22.57 -21.40 8.52
CA ARG A 216 23.11 -22.77 8.52
C ARG A 216 23.90 -23.02 9.80
N ALA A 217 23.51 -24.04 10.56
CA ALA A 217 24.14 -24.37 11.85
C ALA A 217 25.61 -24.85 11.75
N ASN A 218 26.00 -25.42 10.61
CA ASN A 218 27.34 -25.96 10.39
C ASN A 218 27.88 -25.50 9.03
N CYS A 219 28.84 -24.57 9.09
CA CYS A 219 29.56 -24.04 7.94
C CYS A 219 31.03 -24.52 7.92
N ASN A 220 31.34 -25.65 8.56
CA ASN A 220 32.69 -26.21 8.57
C ASN A 220 33.11 -26.65 7.18
N GLN A 221 34.08 -25.96 6.58
CA GLN A 221 34.66 -26.29 5.28
C GLN A 221 33.62 -26.52 4.17
N VAL A 222 32.55 -25.73 4.15
CA VAL A 222 31.52 -25.79 3.10
C VAL A 222 31.99 -25.12 1.80
N ALA A 223 31.21 -25.28 0.72
CA ALA A 223 31.45 -24.64 -0.57
C ALA A 223 31.49 -23.10 -0.44
N SER A 224 32.30 -22.43 -1.26
CA SER A 224 32.40 -20.97 -1.27
C SER A 224 31.19 -20.33 -1.97
N LEU A 225 30.85 -19.10 -1.61
CA LEU A 225 29.83 -18.29 -2.28
C LEU A 225 30.49 -17.21 -3.13
N LEU A 226 30.07 -17.04 -4.38
CA LEU A 226 30.55 -16.00 -5.29
C LEU A 226 29.38 -15.09 -5.69
N TYR A 227 29.47 -13.81 -5.36
CA TYR A 227 28.55 -12.78 -5.81
C TYR A 227 29.16 -12.02 -6.98
N THR A 228 28.44 -11.95 -8.09
CA THR A 228 28.88 -11.25 -9.30
C THR A 228 27.92 -10.10 -9.61
N PRO A 229 28.41 -8.86 -9.77
CA PRO A 229 27.57 -7.73 -10.14
C PRO A 229 26.97 -7.94 -11.54
N ALA A 230 25.70 -7.60 -11.71
CA ALA A 230 25.06 -7.59 -13.01
C ALA A 230 25.64 -6.47 -13.88
N SER A 231 25.94 -6.78 -15.14
CA SER A 231 26.48 -5.79 -16.08
C SER A 231 25.57 -4.55 -16.19
N THR A 232 26.15 -3.37 -16.02
CA THR A 232 25.45 -2.07 -16.15
C THR A 232 25.12 -1.73 -17.60
N ASN A 233 25.76 -2.41 -18.56
CA ASN A 233 25.51 -2.25 -19.98
C ASN A 233 25.07 -3.57 -20.64
N VAL A 234 24.29 -3.43 -21.69
CA VAL A 234 23.81 -4.49 -22.58
C VAL A 234 24.29 -4.17 -24.01
N THR A 235 24.60 -5.20 -24.78
CA THR A 235 25.12 -5.03 -26.14
C THR A 235 24.00 -5.13 -27.16
N VAL A 236 23.91 -4.15 -28.07
CA VAL A 236 23.17 -4.26 -29.32
C VAL A 236 24.15 -4.55 -30.44
N ASN A 237 23.99 -5.66 -31.14
CA ASN A 237 24.84 -6.04 -32.27
C ASN A 237 24.04 -6.43 -33.52
N GLY A 238 24.73 -6.72 -34.61
CA GLY A 238 24.08 -7.21 -35.83
C GLY A 238 24.94 -7.00 -37.06
N TYR A 239 24.33 -7.17 -38.23
CA TYR A 239 24.99 -7.05 -39.52
C TYR A 239 24.29 -6.02 -40.41
N VAL A 240 25.10 -5.18 -41.05
CA VAL A 240 24.73 -4.34 -42.19
C VAL A 240 25.24 -5.00 -43.45
N ARG A 241 24.35 -5.58 -44.27
CA ARG A 241 24.70 -6.36 -45.47
C ARG A 241 23.92 -5.89 -46.69
N THR A 242 24.43 -6.15 -47.88
CA THR A 242 23.69 -5.96 -49.13
C THR A 242 22.57 -7.00 -49.25
N SER A 243 21.64 -6.81 -50.19
CA SER A 243 20.61 -7.81 -50.50
C SER A 243 21.18 -9.17 -50.93
N GLY A 244 22.40 -9.21 -51.47
CA GLY A 244 23.13 -10.44 -51.81
C GLY A 244 23.93 -11.03 -50.65
N GLY A 245 23.82 -10.49 -49.42
CA GLY A 245 24.48 -11.02 -48.23
C GLY A 245 25.91 -10.53 -47.98
N ALA A 246 26.52 -9.80 -48.91
CA ALA A 246 27.86 -9.23 -48.72
C ALA A 246 27.86 -8.14 -47.63
N GLY A 247 28.88 -8.14 -46.75
CA GLY A 247 29.06 -7.14 -45.70
C GLY A 247 29.26 -5.73 -46.24
N ILE A 248 28.55 -4.75 -45.65
CA ILE A 248 28.74 -3.33 -46.01
C ILE A 248 29.73 -2.72 -45.01
N ASN A 249 31.01 -2.67 -45.36
CA ASN A 249 32.04 -2.07 -44.52
C ASN A 249 31.82 -0.56 -44.32
N GLY A 250 32.00 -0.05 -43.11
CA GLY A 250 31.95 1.39 -42.83
C GLY A 250 30.55 2.03 -42.93
N ALA A 251 29.46 1.26 -42.86
CA ALA A 251 28.15 1.86 -42.58
C ALA A 251 28.13 2.36 -41.13
N TRP A 252 27.74 3.63 -40.93
CA TRP A 252 27.72 4.30 -39.63
C TRP A 252 26.37 4.12 -38.95
N LEU A 253 26.33 3.49 -37.77
CA LEU A 253 25.12 3.33 -36.97
C LEU A 253 25.03 4.46 -35.97
N THR A 254 23.94 5.22 -35.98
CA THR A 254 23.61 6.19 -34.92
C THR A 254 22.65 5.58 -33.92
N TYR A 255 22.82 5.97 -32.66
CA TYR A 255 22.04 5.50 -31.51
C TYR A 255 21.45 6.72 -30.81
N THR A 256 20.16 6.71 -30.47
CA THR A 256 19.51 7.82 -29.76
C THR A 256 20.29 8.18 -28.48
N ASN A 257 20.73 9.45 -28.39
CA ASN A 257 21.48 10.03 -27.26
C ASN A 257 22.77 9.26 -26.90
N GLN A 258 23.39 8.58 -27.86
CA GLN A 258 24.58 7.77 -27.66
C GLN A 258 25.55 7.95 -28.85
N THR A 259 26.84 7.71 -28.63
CA THR A 259 27.82 7.84 -29.73
C THR A 259 27.64 6.73 -30.77
N GLY A 260 27.88 7.05 -32.04
CA GLY A 260 27.74 6.12 -33.16
C GLY A 260 28.80 5.01 -33.19
N SER A 261 28.63 4.05 -34.10
CA SER A 261 29.62 3.00 -34.37
C SER A 261 29.63 2.61 -35.85
N GLY A 262 30.81 2.37 -36.43
CA GLY A 262 30.96 1.80 -37.77
C GLY A 262 30.78 0.27 -37.79
N SER A 263 30.36 -0.26 -38.93
CA SER A 263 30.40 -1.70 -39.23
C SER A 263 31.74 -2.11 -39.84
N ASN A 264 32.18 -3.35 -39.60
CA ASN A 264 33.43 -3.89 -40.14
C ASN A 264 33.27 -4.48 -41.55
N ALA A 265 34.34 -5.08 -42.11
CA ALA A 265 34.35 -5.69 -43.44
C ALA A 265 33.29 -6.78 -43.67
N SER A 266 32.91 -7.52 -42.61
CA SER A 266 31.82 -8.51 -42.65
C SER A 266 30.42 -7.89 -42.48
N GLY A 267 30.35 -6.56 -42.34
CA GLY A 267 29.15 -5.81 -42.01
C GLY A 267 28.77 -5.85 -40.53
N TYR A 268 29.56 -6.49 -39.67
CA TYR A 268 29.22 -6.63 -38.25
C TYR A 268 29.37 -5.30 -37.51
N TYR A 269 28.39 -4.99 -36.66
CA TYR A 269 28.45 -3.89 -35.72
C TYR A 269 28.06 -4.39 -34.33
N ALA A 270 28.63 -3.76 -33.30
CA ALA A 270 28.27 -4.01 -31.92
C ALA A 270 28.43 -2.73 -31.10
N ARG A 271 27.49 -2.50 -30.18
CA ARG A 271 27.50 -1.35 -29.30
C ARG A 271 27.02 -1.71 -27.92
N SER A 272 27.85 -1.37 -26.92
CA SER A 272 27.46 -1.41 -25.51
C SER A 272 26.60 -0.18 -25.19
N LEU A 273 25.41 -0.41 -24.64
CA LEU A 273 24.40 0.59 -24.30
C LEU A 273 23.95 0.41 -22.84
N PRO A 274 23.53 1.48 -22.14
CA PRO A 274 23.03 1.37 -20.77
C PRO A 274 21.83 0.40 -20.66
N ARG A 275 21.79 -0.40 -19.60
CA ARG A 275 20.61 -1.21 -19.30
C ARG A 275 19.39 -0.32 -19.04
N GLY A 276 18.25 -0.66 -19.63
CA GLY A 276 17.03 0.16 -19.65
C GLY A 276 16.99 1.20 -20.77
N TRP A 277 18.03 1.29 -21.61
CA TRP A 277 18.06 2.22 -22.74
C TRP A 277 16.88 1.97 -23.69
N SER A 278 16.29 3.07 -24.16
CA SER A 278 15.21 3.08 -25.16
C SER A 278 15.58 4.07 -26.26
N GLY A 279 15.40 3.68 -27.51
CA GLY A 279 15.79 4.52 -28.63
C GLY A 279 15.83 3.79 -29.97
N TYR A 280 16.39 4.46 -30.97
CA TYR A 280 16.55 3.94 -32.31
C TYR A 280 18.01 3.67 -32.65
N VAL A 281 18.24 2.64 -33.45
CA VAL A 281 19.49 2.38 -34.16
C VAL A 281 19.26 2.62 -35.65
N THR A 282 20.02 3.53 -36.25
CA THR A 282 19.80 3.99 -37.64
C THR A 282 21.11 3.86 -38.44
N PRO A 283 21.16 3.01 -39.50
CA PRO A 283 22.32 2.93 -40.39
C PRO A 283 22.37 4.09 -41.38
N ILE A 284 23.57 4.63 -41.60
CA ILE A 284 23.84 5.71 -42.54
C ILE A 284 25.08 5.35 -43.36
N LYS A 285 24.94 5.37 -44.69
CA LYS A 285 26.06 5.28 -45.63
C LYS A 285 25.64 5.91 -46.96
N SER A 286 26.46 6.82 -47.48
CA SER A 286 26.20 7.44 -48.78
C SER A 286 26.08 6.38 -49.88
N GLY A 287 25.12 6.58 -50.79
CA GLY A 287 24.84 5.66 -51.91
C GLY A 287 24.01 4.41 -51.55
N TYR A 288 23.58 4.25 -50.29
CA TYR A 288 22.76 3.14 -49.83
C TYR A 288 21.45 3.62 -49.20
N ALA A 289 20.36 2.89 -49.45
CA ALA A 289 19.14 2.95 -48.67
C ALA A 289 18.99 1.65 -47.86
N PHE A 290 18.67 1.76 -46.57
CA PHE A 290 18.62 0.62 -45.67
C PHE A 290 17.18 0.19 -45.34
N VAL A 291 16.98 -1.12 -45.24
CA VAL A 291 15.74 -1.76 -44.79
C VAL A 291 16.08 -2.79 -43.69
N PRO A 292 15.54 -2.65 -42.46
CA PRO A 292 14.77 -1.50 -42.01
C PRO A 292 15.61 -0.22 -42.03
N ASN A 293 15.00 0.97 -42.19
CA ASN A 293 15.72 2.24 -42.14
C ASN A 293 16.17 2.63 -40.73
N ARG A 294 15.53 2.07 -39.70
CA ARG A 294 15.94 2.12 -38.29
C ARG A 294 15.30 0.98 -37.51
N ARG A 295 15.86 0.62 -36.37
CA ARG A 295 15.28 -0.34 -35.41
C ARG A 295 15.03 0.33 -34.07
N GLN A 296 13.86 0.07 -33.47
CA GLN A 296 13.51 0.57 -32.15
C GLN A 296 13.82 -0.47 -31.08
N TYR A 297 14.35 -0.01 -29.96
CA TYR A 297 14.50 -0.78 -28.73
C TYR A 297 13.81 -0.05 -27.59
N THR A 298 13.13 -0.79 -26.73
CA THR A 298 12.40 -0.26 -25.57
C THR A 298 12.88 -0.98 -24.32
N ASN A 299 13.27 -0.21 -23.31
CA ASN A 299 13.69 -0.66 -21.99
C ASN A 299 14.65 -1.87 -22.04
N LEU A 300 15.79 -1.70 -22.72
CA LEU A 300 16.69 -2.79 -23.08
C LEU A 300 17.30 -3.48 -21.84
N SER A 301 16.79 -4.65 -21.48
CA SER A 301 17.15 -5.37 -20.24
C SER A 301 18.19 -6.47 -20.41
N ALA A 302 18.49 -6.85 -21.65
CA ALA A 302 19.49 -7.86 -22.05
C ALA A 302 20.10 -7.52 -23.41
N ASN A 303 21.14 -8.26 -23.82
CA ASN A 303 21.74 -8.11 -25.15
C ASN A 303 20.69 -8.34 -26.24
N ALA A 304 20.76 -7.56 -27.32
CA ALA A 304 19.85 -7.68 -28.45
C ALA A 304 20.60 -7.62 -29.78
N SER A 305 19.96 -8.09 -30.85
CA SER A 305 20.53 -8.04 -32.19
C SER A 305 19.56 -7.45 -33.22
N GLY A 306 20.10 -6.82 -34.26
CA GLY A 306 19.31 -6.24 -35.34
C GLY A 306 20.09 -6.15 -36.65
N ASN A 307 19.57 -6.72 -37.72
CA ASN A 307 20.23 -6.66 -39.04
C ASN A 307 19.61 -5.56 -39.93
N PHE A 308 20.43 -5.03 -40.83
CA PHE A 308 20.06 -4.03 -41.84
C PHE A 308 20.48 -4.50 -43.22
N THR A 309 19.56 -4.40 -44.19
CA THR A 309 19.84 -4.69 -45.60
C THR A 309 20.00 -3.39 -46.37
N GLY A 310 21.16 -3.13 -46.97
CA GLY A 310 21.44 -1.98 -47.80
C GLY A 310 21.20 -2.26 -49.29
N TYR A 311 20.55 -1.32 -49.96
CA TYR A 311 20.30 -1.31 -51.40
C TYR A 311 21.04 -0.13 -52.03
N THR A 312 21.78 -0.37 -53.12
CA THR A 312 22.47 0.70 -53.85
C THR A 312 21.48 1.53 -54.68
N SER A 313 21.89 2.73 -55.11
CA SER A 313 21.08 3.58 -55.99
C SER A 313 20.55 2.88 -57.25
N ALA A 314 21.32 1.93 -57.82
CA ALA A 314 20.92 1.15 -58.99
C ALA A 314 19.80 0.13 -58.69
N GLN A 315 19.66 -0.29 -57.43
CA GLN A 315 18.65 -1.24 -56.97
C GLN A 315 17.37 -0.55 -56.50
N LEU A 316 17.32 0.79 -56.45
CA LEU A 316 16.14 1.55 -56.03
C LEU A 316 15.11 1.66 -57.16
N LEU A 317 13.86 1.36 -56.80
CA LEU A 317 12.71 1.44 -57.70
C LEU A 317 12.16 2.87 -57.72
N THR A 318 11.68 3.30 -58.89
CA THR A 318 10.96 4.55 -59.05
C THR A 318 9.49 4.37 -58.65
N MET A 319 9.02 5.13 -57.68
CA MET A 319 7.61 5.29 -57.34
C MET A 319 7.16 6.69 -57.78
N GLY A 320 6.05 6.82 -58.49
CA GLY A 320 5.58 8.11 -58.98
C GLY A 320 4.16 8.09 -59.51
N GLY A 321 3.70 9.26 -59.95
CA GLY A 321 2.38 9.45 -60.53
C GLY A 321 2.15 10.89 -60.96
N ARG A 322 0.91 11.21 -61.30
CA ARG A 322 0.46 12.52 -61.76
C ARG A 322 -0.74 13.00 -60.95
N VAL A 323 -0.78 14.29 -60.64
CA VAL A 323 -1.91 14.94 -59.99
C VAL A 323 -2.58 15.92 -60.95
N THR A 324 -3.90 15.83 -61.09
CA THR A 324 -4.68 16.66 -62.04
C THR A 324 -5.88 17.33 -61.37
N VAL A 325 -6.29 18.52 -61.82
CA VAL A 325 -7.55 19.17 -61.45
C VAL A 325 -8.37 19.44 -62.70
N GLY A 326 -9.65 19.02 -62.74
CA GLY A 326 -10.51 19.24 -63.90
C GLY A 326 -9.93 18.69 -65.22
N GLY A 327 -9.09 17.64 -65.17
CA GLY A 327 -8.37 17.08 -66.32
C GLY A 327 -6.99 17.71 -66.62
N SER A 328 -6.71 18.90 -66.10
CA SER A 328 -5.44 19.62 -66.30
C SER A 328 -4.38 19.27 -65.24
N ALA A 329 -3.10 19.42 -65.56
CA ALA A 329 -2.00 19.22 -64.62
C ALA A 329 -2.10 20.15 -63.41
N LEU A 330 -1.89 19.62 -62.19
CA LEU A 330 -1.82 20.43 -60.97
C LEU A 330 -0.40 20.41 -60.39
N SER A 331 0.34 21.51 -60.59
CA SER A 331 1.69 21.71 -60.03
C SER A 331 1.65 22.05 -58.53
N GLY A 332 2.77 21.88 -57.81
CA GLY A 332 2.92 22.30 -56.41
C GLY A 332 2.06 21.56 -55.39
N VAL A 333 1.56 20.36 -55.71
CA VAL A 333 0.91 19.47 -54.74
C VAL A 333 2.00 18.76 -53.95
N THR A 334 1.93 18.82 -52.62
CA THR A 334 2.83 18.06 -51.74
C THR A 334 2.35 16.60 -51.69
N VAL A 335 3.21 15.66 -52.09
CA VAL A 335 2.94 14.23 -52.02
C VAL A 335 3.83 13.61 -50.95
N THR A 336 3.18 13.08 -49.90
CA THR A 336 3.85 12.46 -48.76
C THR A 336 3.75 10.95 -48.89
N LEU A 337 4.90 10.26 -48.92
CA LEU A 337 5.01 8.81 -48.82
C LEU A 337 5.34 8.49 -47.37
N THR A 338 4.43 7.78 -46.68
CA THR A 338 4.63 7.29 -45.32
C THR A 338 4.88 5.79 -45.37
N GLY A 339 6.13 5.38 -45.14
CA GLY A 339 6.53 3.99 -45.17
C GLY A 339 5.98 3.22 -43.98
N SER A 340 5.60 1.95 -44.19
CA SER A 340 5.31 1.01 -43.11
C SER A 340 6.58 0.72 -42.28
N SER A 341 6.42 0.04 -41.13
CA SER A 341 7.52 -0.25 -40.21
C SER A 341 8.79 -0.77 -40.93
N GLY A 342 9.89 -0.03 -40.81
CA GLY A 342 11.16 -0.33 -41.46
C GLY A 342 11.43 0.41 -42.77
N TYR A 343 10.51 1.18 -43.32
CA TYR A 343 10.75 2.00 -44.51
C TYR A 343 10.84 3.50 -44.22
N ALA A 344 11.55 4.24 -45.08
CA ALA A 344 11.68 5.69 -44.98
C ALA A 344 10.44 6.42 -45.49
N ASN A 345 10.23 7.64 -44.96
CA ASN A 345 9.23 8.58 -45.44
C ASN A 345 9.85 9.53 -46.46
N TYR A 346 9.05 9.99 -47.42
CA TYR A 346 9.46 10.96 -48.44
C TYR A 346 8.41 12.06 -48.56
N THR A 347 8.85 13.29 -48.79
CA THR A 347 7.97 14.42 -49.08
C THR A 347 8.44 15.07 -50.38
N LEU A 348 7.54 15.15 -51.36
CA LEU A 348 7.84 15.57 -52.73
C LEU A 348 6.83 16.63 -53.15
N THR A 349 7.13 17.37 -54.21
CA THR A 349 6.18 18.27 -54.86
C THR A 349 6.00 17.89 -56.32
N THR A 350 4.78 17.99 -56.83
CA THR A 350 4.51 17.79 -58.26
C THR A 350 5.11 18.93 -59.08
N ASN A 351 5.72 18.58 -60.22
CA ASN A 351 6.27 19.56 -61.17
C ASN A 351 5.17 20.30 -61.96
N ALA A 352 5.57 21.19 -62.88
CA ALA A 352 4.67 21.98 -63.72
C ALA A 352 3.65 21.13 -64.51
N ASN A 353 4.02 19.89 -64.88
CA ASN A 353 3.18 18.94 -65.61
C ASN A 353 2.35 18.01 -64.69
N GLY A 354 2.40 18.25 -63.37
CA GLY A 354 1.67 17.49 -62.34
C GLY A 354 2.34 16.18 -61.92
N TYR A 355 3.53 15.87 -62.42
CA TYR A 355 4.22 14.61 -62.12
C TYR A 355 5.05 14.70 -60.84
N TRP A 356 5.12 13.59 -60.11
CA TRP A 356 5.98 13.41 -58.94
C TRP A 356 6.64 12.02 -58.99
N TRP A 357 7.85 11.88 -58.44
CA TRP A 357 8.52 10.59 -58.29
C TRP A 357 9.55 10.58 -57.15
N ALA A 358 9.80 9.39 -56.59
CA ALA A 358 10.84 9.10 -55.60
C ALA A 358 11.55 7.78 -55.92
N LYS A 359 12.80 7.64 -55.43
CA LYS A 359 13.54 6.38 -55.41
C LYS A 359 13.37 5.69 -54.07
N VAL A 360 12.81 4.49 -54.07
CA VAL A 360 12.51 3.69 -52.87
C VAL A 360 13.15 2.30 -52.95
N PRO A 361 13.51 1.68 -51.81
CA PRO A 361 13.98 0.30 -51.82
C PRO A 361 12.94 -0.68 -52.40
N PRO A 362 13.34 -1.83 -52.94
CA PRO A 362 12.44 -2.89 -53.33
C PRO A 362 11.50 -3.30 -52.19
N ARG A 363 10.26 -3.68 -52.54
CA ARG A 363 9.20 -4.06 -51.60
C ARG A 363 8.74 -2.96 -50.65
N TRP A 364 9.03 -1.68 -50.94
CA TRP A 364 8.49 -0.56 -50.14
C TRP A 364 6.97 -0.65 -50.03
N THR A 365 6.47 -0.71 -48.80
CA THR A 365 5.05 -0.64 -48.47
C THR A 365 4.77 0.63 -47.68
N GLY A 366 3.57 1.19 -47.83
CA GLY A 366 3.21 2.42 -47.14
C GLY A 366 2.01 3.11 -47.79
N THR A 367 1.75 4.35 -47.38
CA THR A 367 0.66 5.18 -47.90
C THR A 367 1.22 6.41 -48.61
N VAL A 368 0.64 6.74 -49.76
CA VAL A 368 0.93 7.93 -50.55
C VAL A 368 -0.25 8.89 -50.42
N THR A 369 -0.01 10.11 -49.95
CA THR A 369 -1.06 11.10 -49.65
C THR A 369 -0.74 12.44 -50.30
N PRO A 370 -1.56 12.95 -51.23
CA PRO A 370 -1.43 14.30 -51.78
C PRO A 370 -2.04 15.34 -50.83
N SER A 371 -1.48 16.55 -50.83
CA SER A 371 -2.01 17.68 -50.08
C SER A 371 -1.69 19.01 -50.76
N ARG A 372 -2.69 19.89 -50.84
CA ARG A 372 -2.56 21.29 -51.27
C ARG A 372 -3.74 22.09 -50.72
N SER A 373 -3.46 23.27 -50.16
CA SER A 373 -4.51 24.16 -49.64
C SER A 373 -5.51 24.54 -50.74
N GLY A 374 -6.80 24.55 -50.41
CA GLY A 374 -7.89 24.86 -51.33
C GLY A 374 -8.37 23.68 -52.19
N TYR A 375 -7.79 22.48 -52.05
CA TYR A 375 -8.16 21.30 -52.82
C TYR A 375 -8.46 20.08 -51.94
N THR A 376 -9.30 19.19 -52.45
CA THR A 376 -9.48 17.82 -51.96
C THR A 376 -9.07 16.85 -53.05
N PHE A 377 -8.60 15.65 -52.69
CA PHE A 377 -8.00 14.70 -53.63
C PHE A 377 -8.76 13.37 -53.60
N THR A 378 -8.96 12.79 -54.78
CA THR A 378 -9.56 11.48 -54.98
C THR A 378 -8.59 10.59 -55.77
N PRO A 379 -8.24 9.40 -55.24
CA PRO A 379 -8.47 8.98 -53.85
C PRO A 379 -7.72 9.89 -52.86
N THR A 380 -8.13 9.93 -51.59
CA THR A 380 -7.47 10.76 -50.56
C THR A 380 -6.06 10.26 -50.22
N SER A 381 -5.80 8.98 -50.44
CA SER A 381 -4.49 8.34 -50.36
C SER A 381 -4.49 7.05 -51.20
N ARG A 382 -3.31 6.52 -51.48
CA ARG A 382 -3.14 5.20 -52.10
C ARG A 382 -2.14 4.38 -51.30
N SER A 383 -2.41 3.09 -51.12
CA SER A 383 -1.48 2.17 -50.47
C SER A 383 -0.55 1.53 -51.52
N ALA A 384 0.75 1.44 -51.21
CA ALA A 384 1.70 0.71 -52.03
C ALA A 384 1.78 -0.76 -51.57
N PRO A 385 1.43 -1.74 -52.42
CA PRO A 385 1.42 -3.17 -52.07
C PRO A 385 2.79 -3.86 -52.00
N GLY A 386 3.92 -3.14 -52.03
CA GLY A 386 5.25 -3.75 -51.90
C GLY A 386 5.84 -4.24 -53.23
N TYR A 387 5.83 -3.40 -54.26
CA TYR A 387 6.30 -3.74 -55.60
C TYR A 387 7.81 -4.10 -55.67
N THR A 388 8.16 -4.95 -56.63
CA THR A 388 9.53 -5.32 -57.01
C THR A 388 10.01 -4.66 -58.31
N VAL A 389 9.14 -3.86 -58.96
CA VAL A 389 9.41 -3.07 -60.17
C VAL A 389 8.93 -1.63 -60.00
N ASN A 390 9.31 -0.74 -60.92
CA ASN A 390 8.88 0.68 -60.89
C ASN A 390 7.35 0.81 -60.89
N TRP A 391 6.81 1.71 -60.07
CA TRP A 391 5.38 2.01 -59.99
C TRP A 391 5.12 3.50 -60.27
N THR A 392 4.79 3.84 -61.51
CA THR A 392 4.67 5.23 -61.99
C THR A 392 3.23 5.71 -62.20
N THR A 393 2.24 4.94 -61.73
CA THR A 393 0.80 5.16 -61.97
C THR A 393 0.03 5.57 -60.72
N CYS A 394 0.71 6.05 -59.67
CA CYS A 394 0.07 6.49 -58.43
C CYS A 394 -0.56 7.89 -58.58
N ASN A 395 -1.61 7.96 -59.39
CA ASN A 395 -2.26 9.20 -59.79
C ASN A 395 -3.35 9.65 -58.81
N PHE A 396 -3.57 10.97 -58.74
CA PHE A 396 -4.61 11.61 -57.93
C PHE A 396 -5.37 12.68 -58.71
N THR A 397 -6.67 12.80 -58.47
CA THR A 397 -7.48 13.88 -59.04
C THR A 397 -7.89 14.85 -57.93
N ALA A 398 -7.62 16.13 -58.10
CA ALA A 398 -8.00 17.20 -57.20
C ALA A 398 -9.32 17.86 -57.64
N VAL A 399 -10.10 18.33 -56.67
CA VAL A 399 -11.24 19.24 -56.85
C VAL A 399 -11.16 20.38 -55.85
N VAL A 400 -11.70 21.56 -56.20
CA VAL A 400 -11.70 22.74 -55.32
C VAL A 400 -12.53 22.45 -54.05
N ALA A 401 -11.96 22.72 -52.88
CA ALA A 401 -12.59 22.46 -51.59
C ALA A 401 -13.73 23.47 -51.32
N GLN A 402 -14.98 23.00 -51.28
CA GLN A 402 -16.17 23.83 -51.04
C GLN A 402 -16.48 24.03 -49.55
N ASN A 403 -17.11 25.17 -49.21
CA ASN A 403 -17.63 25.46 -47.87
C ASN A 403 -18.66 24.40 -47.40
N LYS A 404 -18.74 24.18 -46.09
CA LYS A 404 -19.60 23.19 -45.44
C LYS A 404 -20.55 23.86 -44.45
N LEU A 405 -21.79 23.38 -44.39
CA LEU A 405 -22.81 23.92 -43.51
C LEU A 405 -22.70 23.31 -42.10
N ILE A 406 -22.69 24.14 -41.07
CA ILE A 406 -22.87 23.74 -39.66
C ILE A 406 -24.26 24.19 -39.22
N TRP A 407 -25.02 23.35 -38.51
CA TRP A 407 -26.31 23.75 -37.93
C TRP A 407 -26.63 23.03 -36.62
N GLY A 408 -27.56 23.62 -35.87
CA GLY A 408 -28.13 23.04 -34.66
C GLY A 408 -29.42 23.75 -34.25
N SER A 409 -30.06 23.22 -33.21
CA SER A 409 -31.24 23.83 -32.58
C SER A 409 -30.98 24.12 -31.11
N ILE A 410 -31.56 25.20 -30.61
CA ILE A 410 -31.52 25.59 -29.20
C ILE A 410 -32.95 25.60 -28.67
N LYS A 411 -33.18 24.78 -27.64
CA LYS A 411 -34.49 24.59 -27.01
C LYS A 411 -34.35 24.71 -25.49
N THR A 412 -35.40 25.11 -24.79
CA THR A 412 -35.44 25.09 -23.32
C THR A 412 -35.42 23.65 -22.80
N LYS A 413 -35.22 23.45 -21.49
CA LYS A 413 -35.31 22.14 -20.83
C LYS A 413 -36.67 21.44 -21.08
N ALA A 414 -37.74 22.21 -21.20
CA ALA A 414 -39.08 21.72 -21.55
C ALA A 414 -39.26 21.40 -23.06
N GLY A 415 -38.24 21.62 -23.88
CA GLY A 415 -38.27 21.34 -25.32
C GLY A 415 -38.84 22.49 -26.18
N VAL A 416 -39.07 23.67 -25.60
CA VAL A 416 -39.59 24.84 -26.33
C VAL A 416 -38.48 25.49 -27.15
N ALA A 417 -38.72 25.78 -28.43
CA ALA A 417 -37.76 26.44 -29.30
C ALA A 417 -37.36 27.84 -28.80
N MET A 418 -36.07 28.16 -28.82
CA MET A 418 -35.57 29.47 -28.37
C MET A 418 -35.12 30.31 -29.57
N SER A 419 -35.90 31.33 -29.91
CA SER A 419 -35.57 32.33 -30.94
C SER A 419 -34.60 33.40 -30.43
N GLY A 420 -33.75 33.92 -31.32
CA GLY A 420 -32.84 35.03 -31.01
C GLY A 420 -31.72 34.71 -30.02
N VAL A 421 -31.32 33.44 -29.90
CA VAL A 421 -30.13 33.02 -29.16
C VAL A 421 -28.92 33.26 -30.04
N THR A 422 -27.91 33.96 -29.52
CA THR A 422 -26.67 34.23 -30.25
C THR A 422 -25.76 33.01 -30.17
N VAL A 423 -25.27 32.54 -31.31
CA VAL A 423 -24.28 31.46 -31.41
C VAL A 423 -23.02 32.01 -32.07
N THR A 424 -21.93 32.03 -31.32
CA THR A 424 -20.61 32.45 -31.79
C THR A 424 -19.79 31.22 -32.16
N LEU A 425 -19.34 31.16 -33.41
CA LEU A 425 -18.39 30.19 -33.94
C LEU A 425 -17.01 30.84 -33.91
N THR A 426 -16.14 30.47 -32.98
CA THR A 426 -14.77 30.98 -32.89
C THR A 426 -13.83 30.02 -33.61
N GLY A 427 -13.24 30.47 -34.73
CA GLY A 427 -12.28 29.67 -35.48
C GLY A 427 -10.98 29.45 -34.71
N ALA A 428 -10.39 28.25 -34.84
CA ALA A 428 -9.02 27.98 -34.40
C ALA A 428 -8.02 28.80 -35.22
N SER A 429 -6.75 28.88 -34.78
CA SER A 429 -5.72 29.71 -35.40
C SER A 429 -5.71 29.61 -36.95
N GLY A 430 -5.86 30.76 -37.61
CA GLY A 430 -5.94 30.86 -39.08
C GLY A 430 -7.30 30.52 -39.71
N LYS A 431 -8.34 30.22 -38.93
CA LYS A 431 -9.72 29.99 -39.39
C LYS A 431 -10.63 31.18 -39.03
N PRO A 432 -11.57 31.56 -39.92
CA PRO A 432 -12.50 32.67 -39.65
C PRO A 432 -13.49 32.36 -38.53
N SER A 433 -13.97 33.41 -37.87
CA SER A 433 -15.02 33.35 -36.84
C SER A 433 -16.33 33.96 -37.35
N TYR A 434 -17.47 33.50 -36.80
CA TYR A 434 -18.81 33.92 -37.21
C TYR A 434 -19.73 34.09 -36.01
N THR A 435 -20.78 34.88 -36.19
CA THR A 435 -21.88 34.99 -35.23
C THR A 435 -23.20 34.86 -35.99
N VAL A 436 -24.10 34.02 -35.48
CA VAL A 436 -25.46 33.83 -36.02
C VAL A 436 -26.47 33.82 -34.88
N THR A 437 -27.74 34.02 -35.20
CA THR A 437 -28.85 33.90 -34.24
C THR A 437 -29.80 32.77 -34.63
N THR A 438 -30.48 32.18 -33.64
CA THR A 438 -31.53 31.19 -33.89
C THR A 438 -32.81 31.85 -34.43
N ASN A 439 -33.50 31.15 -35.34
CA ASN A 439 -34.81 31.56 -35.86
C ASN A 439 -35.97 31.21 -34.90
N ALA A 440 -37.22 31.47 -35.31
CA ALA A 440 -38.42 31.18 -34.51
C ALA A 440 -38.55 29.70 -34.09
N SER A 441 -38.05 28.77 -34.90
CA SER A 441 -38.00 27.33 -34.57
C SER A 441 -36.77 26.93 -33.74
N GLY A 442 -35.98 27.90 -33.29
CA GLY A 442 -34.78 27.70 -32.48
C GLY A 442 -33.58 27.19 -33.27
N VAL A 443 -33.61 27.22 -34.59
CA VAL A 443 -32.56 26.67 -35.46
C VAL A 443 -31.57 27.75 -35.88
N TYR A 444 -30.28 27.43 -35.88
CA TYR A 444 -29.21 28.26 -36.45
C TYR A 444 -28.41 27.47 -37.48
N SER A 445 -27.86 28.14 -38.50
CA SER A 445 -26.95 27.52 -39.46
C SER A 445 -25.91 28.50 -40.01
N ARG A 446 -24.75 27.99 -40.44
CA ARG A 446 -23.67 28.79 -41.03
C ARG A 446 -22.78 27.96 -41.94
N TYR A 447 -22.48 28.46 -43.15
CA TYR A 447 -21.41 27.91 -43.98
C TYR A 447 -20.04 28.33 -43.44
N VAL A 448 -19.14 27.36 -43.27
CA VAL A 448 -17.75 27.53 -42.88
C VAL A 448 -16.80 26.93 -43.93
N PRO A 449 -15.54 27.36 -44.02
CA PRO A 449 -14.58 26.77 -44.95
C PRO A 449 -14.39 25.26 -44.74
N TYR A 450 -14.03 24.55 -45.82
CA TYR A 450 -13.58 23.16 -45.70
C TYR A 450 -12.37 23.04 -44.74
N GLY A 451 -12.40 22.05 -43.86
CA GLY A 451 -11.44 21.85 -42.79
C GLY A 451 -11.50 22.92 -41.70
N TRP A 452 -12.63 23.60 -41.52
CA TRP A 452 -12.82 24.52 -40.39
C TRP A 452 -12.82 23.75 -39.06
N SER A 453 -12.19 24.34 -38.05
CA SER A 453 -12.13 23.84 -36.68
C SER A 453 -12.25 25.03 -35.74
N GLY A 454 -12.84 24.84 -34.57
CA GLY A 454 -13.12 25.93 -33.64
C GLY A 454 -14.08 25.53 -32.53
N THR A 455 -14.68 26.52 -31.88
CA THR A 455 -15.66 26.33 -30.81
C THR A 455 -16.97 27.04 -31.13
N LEU A 456 -18.08 26.49 -30.64
CA LEU A 456 -19.41 27.09 -30.67
C LEU A 456 -19.82 27.42 -29.25
N ARG A 457 -20.21 28.68 -29.01
CA ARG A 457 -20.74 29.14 -27.73
C ARG A 457 -22.08 29.84 -27.96
N ALA A 458 -23.11 29.39 -27.26
CA ALA A 458 -24.43 30.00 -27.29
C ALA A 458 -24.62 30.95 -26.09
N SER A 459 -25.27 32.09 -26.30
CA SER A 459 -25.58 33.05 -25.23
C SER A 459 -26.97 33.67 -25.39
N ARG A 460 -27.68 33.79 -24.26
CA ARG A 460 -28.98 34.45 -24.15
C ARG A 460 -29.15 34.99 -22.73
N SER A 461 -29.50 36.26 -22.59
CA SER A 461 -29.77 36.84 -21.27
C SER A 461 -30.91 36.09 -20.56
N GLY A 462 -30.76 35.88 -19.25
CA GLY A 462 -31.73 35.15 -18.42
C GLY A 462 -31.68 33.61 -18.52
N TYR A 463 -30.85 33.04 -19.41
CA TYR A 463 -30.71 31.59 -19.57
C TYR A 463 -29.24 31.17 -19.49
N SER A 464 -29.00 30.02 -18.86
CA SER A 464 -27.76 29.26 -19.02
C SER A 464 -27.93 28.24 -20.15
N LEU A 465 -26.85 27.91 -20.86
CA LEU A 465 -26.87 27.03 -22.03
C LEU A 465 -25.98 25.81 -21.78
N TYR A 466 -26.50 24.61 -22.04
CA TYR A 466 -25.77 23.34 -21.95
C TYR A 466 -25.70 22.60 -23.30
N PRO A 467 -24.53 22.09 -23.71
CA PRO A 467 -23.22 22.33 -23.11
C PRO A 467 -22.83 23.82 -23.22
N ALA A 468 -22.00 24.34 -22.32
CA ALA A 468 -21.60 25.76 -22.38
C ALA A 468 -20.82 26.11 -23.66
N THR A 469 -20.04 25.14 -24.15
CA THR A 469 -19.24 25.23 -25.38
C THR A 469 -19.26 23.87 -26.10
N ARG A 470 -19.26 23.88 -27.43
CA ARG A 470 -18.98 22.70 -28.26
C ARG A 470 -17.69 22.91 -29.05
N THR A 471 -16.83 21.89 -29.11
CA THR A 471 -15.60 21.93 -29.90
C THR A 471 -15.80 21.16 -31.19
N ILE A 472 -15.42 21.77 -32.30
CA ILE A 472 -15.54 21.22 -33.66
C ILE A 472 -14.14 21.07 -34.24
N SER A 473 -13.85 19.87 -34.76
CA SER A 473 -12.58 19.59 -35.41
C SER A 473 -12.79 19.26 -36.89
N ASN A 474 -11.98 19.90 -37.75
CA ASN A 474 -11.78 19.57 -39.15
C ASN A 474 -13.05 19.18 -39.95
N ILE A 475 -13.93 20.13 -40.18
CA ILE A 475 -15.17 19.96 -40.93
C ILE A 475 -14.89 19.58 -42.40
N THR A 476 -15.16 18.35 -42.82
CA THR A 476 -15.03 17.92 -44.22
C THR A 476 -16.37 17.64 -44.91
N ALA A 477 -17.46 17.60 -44.13
CA ALA A 477 -18.84 17.44 -44.60
C ALA A 477 -19.78 18.36 -43.82
N ASN A 478 -21.01 18.51 -44.29
CA ASN A 478 -22.07 19.22 -43.58
C ASN A 478 -22.29 18.62 -42.18
N LEU A 479 -22.31 19.46 -41.13
CA LEU A 479 -22.38 19.03 -39.73
C LEU A 479 -23.62 19.61 -39.03
N GLY A 480 -24.64 18.77 -38.86
CA GLY A 480 -25.83 19.10 -38.08
C GLY A 480 -25.72 18.79 -36.58
N ASN A 481 -26.86 18.88 -35.89
CA ASN A 481 -27.06 18.46 -34.49
C ASN A 481 -26.14 19.12 -33.45
N GLN A 482 -25.65 20.33 -33.73
CA GLN A 482 -24.87 21.11 -32.78
C GLN A 482 -25.80 21.82 -31.77
N ASN A 483 -26.59 21.04 -31.06
CA ASN A 483 -27.72 21.54 -30.28
C ASN A 483 -27.29 22.09 -28.91
N PHE A 484 -28.02 23.08 -28.40
CA PHE A 484 -27.87 23.56 -27.03
C PHE A 484 -29.22 23.45 -26.30
N MET A 485 -29.17 23.29 -24.98
CA MET A 485 -30.34 23.33 -24.11
C MET A 485 -30.26 24.57 -23.23
N GLY A 486 -31.26 25.45 -23.32
CA GLY A 486 -31.43 26.56 -22.40
C GLY A 486 -32.12 26.13 -21.11
N TYR A 487 -31.61 26.61 -19.99
CA TYR A 487 -32.18 26.35 -18.67
C TYR A 487 -31.99 27.56 -17.75
N THR A 488 -32.79 27.60 -16.70
CA THR A 488 -32.80 28.60 -15.64
C THR A 488 -32.43 27.95 -14.30
N THR A 489 -32.24 28.75 -13.25
CA THR A 489 -31.98 28.25 -11.90
C THR A 489 -33.18 27.55 -11.26
N ALA A 490 -34.39 27.74 -11.82
CA ALA A 490 -35.60 27.04 -11.38
C ALA A 490 -35.73 25.63 -11.97
N ASP A 491 -35.01 25.31 -13.05
CA ASP A 491 -35.07 24.00 -13.68
C ASP A 491 -34.40 22.94 -12.78
N THR A 492 -35.04 21.78 -12.68
CA THR A 492 -34.56 20.64 -11.89
C THR A 492 -34.39 19.38 -12.73
N ILE A 493 -33.59 18.45 -12.22
CA ILE A 493 -33.45 17.08 -12.70
C ILE A 493 -33.86 16.11 -11.60
N THR A 494 -34.28 14.92 -11.99
CA THR A 494 -34.53 13.82 -11.06
C THR A 494 -33.27 12.97 -10.91
N ILE A 495 -32.84 12.73 -9.66
CA ILE A 495 -31.83 11.74 -9.31
C ILE A 495 -32.53 10.61 -8.56
N GLY A 496 -32.23 9.37 -8.93
CA GLY A 496 -32.80 8.20 -8.30
C GLY A 496 -31.99 6.93 -8.53
N GLY A 497 -32.48 5.86 -7.94
CA GLY A 497 -31.89 4.54 -8.05
C GLY A 497 -32.71 3.52 -7.28
N ARG A 498 -32.10 2.36 -7.03
CA ARG A 498 -32.71 1.25 -6.33
C ARG A 498 -31.75 0.69 -5.28
N VAL A 499 -32.29 0.34 -4.12
CA VAL A 499 -31.55 -0.35 -3.05
C VAL A 499 -32.07 -1.77 -2.94
N LEU A 500 -31.16 -2.74 -3.00
CA LEU A 500 -31.48 -4.17 -2.97
C LEU A 500 -30.93 -4.84 -1.70
N TYR A 501 -31.57 -5.91 -1.25
CA TYR A 501 -31.05 -6.87 -0.27
C TYR A 501 -31.48 -8.26 -0.72
N ASN A 502 -30.54 -9.20 -0.85
CA ASN A 502 -30.78 -10.55 -1.38
C ASN A 502 -31.60 -10.53 -2.70
N SER A 503 -31.24 -9.63 -3.62
CA SER A 503 -31.93 -9.41 -4.90
C SER A 503 -33.37 -8.88 -4.82
N ALA A 504 -33.92 -8.67 -3.61
CA ALA A 504 -35.21 -8.04 -3.37
C ALA A 504 -35.07 -6.54 -3.08
N GLY A 505 -36.13 -5.76 -3.31
CA GLY A 505 -36.15 -4.33 -2.98
C GLY A 505 -36.07 -4.10 -1.48
N LEU A 506 -35.11 -3.29 -1.02
CA LEU A 506 -34.97 -2.96 0.39
C LEU A 506 -35.66 -1.61 0.67
N SER A 507 -36.81 -1.67 1.35
CA SER A 507 -37.59 -0.48 1.73
C SER A 507 -37.03 0.23 2.97
N GLY A 508 -37.41 1.50 3.17
CA GLY A 508 -37.08 2.25 4.40
C GLY A 508 -35.61 2.64 4.54
N VAL A 509 -34.82 2.49 3.47
CA VAL A 509 -33.45 3.01 3.37
C VAL A 509 -33.52 4.51 3.06
N THR A 510 -32.87 5.32 3.89
CA THR A 510 -32.67 6.75 3.66
C THR A 510 -31.50 6.93 2.71
N VAL A 511 -31.69 7.67 1.63
CA VAL A 511 -30.65 8.04 0.67
C VAL A 511 -30.41 9.53 0.74
N SER A 512 -29.22 9.92 1.15
CA SER A 512 -28.79 11.30 1.34
C SER A 512 -27.92 11.76 0.17
N LEU A 513 -28.24 12.91 -0.40
CA LEU A 513 -27.50 13.56 -1.46
C LEU A 513 -26.84 14.82 -0.89
N THR A 514 -25.52 14.88 -0.93
CA THR A 514 -24.72 16.02 -0.48
C THR A 514 -24.08 16.72 -1.67
N GLY A 515 -24.47 17.97 -1.92
CA GLY A 515 -23.99 18.75 -3.06
C GLY A 515 -22.57 19.28 -2.86
N SER A 516 -21.76 19.28 -3.92
CA SER A 516 -20.43 19.91 -3.93
C SER A 516 -20.52 21.40 -4.34
N GLY A 517 -19.64 22.25 -3.78
CA GLY A 517 -19.41 23.61 -4.26
C GLY A 517 -20.62 24.56 -4.16
N GLY A 518 -21.44 24.45 -3.12
CA GLY A 518 -22.65 25.27 -2.93
C GLY A 518 -23.93 24.68 -3.54
N SER A 519 -23.87 23.45 -4.08
CA SER A 519 -25.06 22.71 -4.52
C SER A 519 -25.95 22.29 -3.34
N VAL A 520 -27.26 22.17 -3.57
CA VAL A 520 -28.25 21.91 -2.51
C VAL A 520 -28.25 20.43 -2.07
N ASN A 521 -28.42 20.18 -0.76
CA ASN A 521 -28.56 18.83 -0.18
C ASN A 521 -30.02 18.35 -0.27
N ARG A 522 -30.22 17.03 -0.43
CA ARG A 522 -31.53 16.37 -0.51
C ARG A 522 -31.51 15.02 0.21
N THR A 523 -32.68 14.52 0.57
CA THR A 523 -32.86 13.16 1.07
C THR A 523 -34.06 12.52 0.38
N ALA A 524 -34.03 11.20 0.23
CA ALA A 524 -35.15 10.39 -0.24
C ALA A 524 -35.22 9.09 0.59
N THR A 525 -36.37 8.44 0.60
CA THR A 525 -36.53 7.11 1.21
C THR A 525 -36.96 6.11 0.15
N THR A 526 -36.46 4.89 0.24
CA THR A 526 -36.82 3.79 -0.66
C THR A 526 -38.23 3.26 -0.39
N ASN A 527 -39.00 3.05 -1.46
CA ASN A 527 -40.31 2.41 -1.42
C ASN A 527 -40.21 0.88 -1.19
N ALA A 528 -41.35 0.18 -1.16
CA ALA A 528 -41.41 -1.27 -0.96
C ALA A 528 -40.59 -2.08 -1.99
N SER A 529 -40.44 -1.58 -3.21
CA SER A 529 -39.65 -2.19 -4.29
C SER A 529 -38.18 -1.75 -4.30
N GLY A 530 -37.75 -0.97 -3.31
CA GLY A 530 -36.39 -0.47 -3.15
C GLY A 530 -36.06 0.78 -3.99
N TYR A 531 -37.01 1.35 -4.74
CA TYR A 531 -36.76 2.53 -5.56
C TYR A 531 -36.81 3.81 -4.75
N TRP A 532 -35.94 4.76 -5.08
CA TRP A 532 -35.91 6.09 -4.51
C TRP A 532 -35.66 7.14 -5.61
N THR A 533 -36.23 8.34 -5.45
CA THR A 533 -36.00 9.49 -6.32
C THR A 533 -36.08 10.79 -5.53
N THR A 534 -35.30 11.80 -5.92
CA THR A 534 -35.43 13.19 -5.47
C THR A 534 -35.11 14.15 -6.62
N THR A 535 -35.51 15.41 -6.51
CA THR A 535 -35.14 16.46 -7.48
C THR A 535 -33.97 17.29 -6.99
N THR A 536 -33.05 17.63 -7.90
CA THR A 536 -31.92 18.54 -7.68
C THR A 536 -31.89 19.61 -8.77
N PRO A 537 -31.28 20.79 -8.53
CA PRO A 537 -31.06 21.78 -9.59
C PRO A 537 -30.23 21.22 -10.76
N LEU A 538 -30.36 21.80 -11.96
CA LEU A 538 -29.47 21.47 -13.09
C LEU A 538 -28.01 21.82 -12.77
N GLY A 539 -27.10 20.97 -13.22
CA GLY A 539 -25.67 21.07 -12.92
C GLY A 539 -25.30 20.52 -11.54
N TRP A 540 -26.24 19.95 -10.78
CA TRP A 540 -25.95 19.34 -9.48
C TRP A 540 -24.87 18.27 -9.63
N ALA A 541 -23.87 18.37 -8.76
CA ALA A 541 -22.79 17.41 -8.56
C ALA A 541 -22.66 17.16 -7.06
N GLY A 542 -22.29 15.95 -6.67
CA GLY A 542 -22.22 15.61 -5.25
C GLY A 542 -22.11 14.12 -4.96
N SER A 543 -22.22 13.80 -3.67
CA SER A 543 -22.16 12.45 -3.12
C SER A 543 -23.57 11.93 -2.81
N VAL A 544 -23.81 10.64 -3.03
CA VAL A 544 -25.04 9.92 -2.71
C VAL A 544 -24.70 8.79 -1.73
N VAL A 545 -25.37 8.72 -0.59
CA VAL A 545 -25.09 7.76 0.49
C VAL A 545 -26.40 7.11 0.97
N ALA A 546 -26.42 5.78 1.06
CA ALA A 546 -27.54 5.02 1.62
C ALA A 546 -27.29 4.70 3.11
N SER A 547 -28.33 4.81 3.93
CA SER A 547 -28.27 4.44 5.35
C SER A 547 -29.59 3.84 5.85
N ARG A 548 -29.47 2.81 6.69
CA ARG A 548 -30.56 2.17 7.42
C ARG A 548 -29.96 1.42 8.61
N SER A 549 -30.58 1.55 9.79
CA SER A 549 -30.12 0.82 10.98
C SER A 549 -30.14 -0.69 10.74
N GLY A 550 -29.10 -1.40 11.19
CA GLY A 550 -28.94 -2.84 10.99
C GLY A 550 -28.46 -3.27 9.60
N TYR A 551 -28.14 -2.32 8.71
CA TYR A 551 -27.62 -2.62 7.37
C TYR A 551 -26.33 -1.84 7.05
N THR A 552 -25.42 -2.47 6.32
CA THR A 552 -24.34 -1.82 5.55
C THR A 552 -24.72 -1.77 4.08
N PHE A 553 -24.09 -0.88 3.29
CA PHE A 553 -24.41 -0.69 1.88
C PHE A 553 -23.16 -0.73 1.02
N SER A 554 -23.27 -1.40 -0.14
CA SER A 554 -22.25 -1.43 -1.18
C SER A 554 -22.82 -0.89 -2.50
N PRO A 555 -22.16 0.08 -3.16
CA PRO A 555 -21.02 0.84 -2.64
C PRO A 555 -21.41 1.68 -1.41
N THR A 556 -20.48 2.01 -0.51
CA THR A 556 -20.78 2.83 0.68
C THR A 556 -21.24 4.25 0.32
N SER A 557 -20.79 4.76 -0.83
CA SER A 557 -21.16 6.06 -1.40
C SER A 557 -20.98 6.03 -2.92
N GLN A 558 -21.69 6.91 -3.64
CA GLN A 558 -21.48 7.18 -5.06
C GLN A 558 -21.30 8.68 -5.32
N THR A 559 -20.27 9.03 -6.08
CA THR A 559 -20.04 10.42 -6.51
C THR A 559 -20.57 10.65 -7.91
N LEU A 560 -21.37 11.70 -8.09
CA LEU A 560 -21.91 12.13 -9.37
C LEU A 560 -21.31 13.48 -9.76
N GLY A 561 -20.73 13.57 -10.96
CA GLY A 561 -20.40 14.85 -11.59
C GLY A 561 -21.65 15.63 -12.01
N ALA A 562 -21.47 16.88 -12.46
CA ALA A 562 -22.57 17.79 -12.81
C ALA A 562 -23.56 17.14 -13.79
N ARG A 563 -24.84 17.08 -13.39
CA ARG A 563 -25.92 16.44 -14.16
C ARG A 563 -26.87 17.49 -14.75
N TYR A 564 -27.16 17.36 -16.04
CA TYR A 564 -28.11 18.22 -16.78
C TYR A 564 -29.33 17.47 -17.33
N TYR A 565 -29.38 16.15 -17.06
CA TYR A 565 -30.48 15.25 -17.39
C TYR A 565 -30.77 14.33 -16.20
N ASN A 566 -31.95 13.70 -16.21
CA ASN A 566 -32.34 12.75 -15.16
C ASN A 566 -31.34 11.60 -15.06
N HIS A 567 -31.08 11.15 -13.83
CA HIS A 567 -30.12 10.10 -13.52
C HIS A 567 -30.76 9.08 -12.58
N THR A 568 -31.04 7.86 -13.05
CA THR A 568 -31.86 6.88 -12.32
C THR A 568 -31.12 5.58 -11.96
N CYS A 569 -29.78 5.61 -11.89
CA CYS A 569 -28.96 4.42 -11.63
C CYS A 569 -28.04 4.52 -10.41
N ALA A 570 -28.32 5.41 -9.45
CA ALA A 570 -27.56 5.50 -8.20
C ALA A 570 -27.99 4.38 -7.22
N ASN A 571 -27.56 3.15 -7.53
CA ASN A 571 -28.04 1.92 -6.88
C ASN A 571 -27.16 1.46 -5.72
N PHE A 572 -27.75 0.84 -4.70
CA PHE A 572 -27.04 0.27 -3.56
C PHE A 572 -27.46 -1.18 -3.29
N VAL A 573 -26.59 -1.97 -2.70
CA VAL A 573 -26.89 -3.30 -2.18
C VAL A 573 -26.66 -3.27 -0.67
N GLY A 574 -27.75 -3.42 0.09
CA GLY A 574 -27.74 -3.58 1.53
C GLY A 574 -27.25 -4.97 1.93
N SER A 575 -26.61 -5.08 3.10
CA SER A 575 -26.27 -6.33 3.78
C SER A 575 -26.59 -6.17 5.27
N VAL A 576 -27.12 -7.21 5.91
CA VAL A 576 -27.44 -7.14 7.35
C VAL A 576 -26.15 -7.07 8.14
N VAL A 577 -26.09 -6.17 9.11
CA VAL A 577 -25.03 -6.13 10.11
C VAL A 577 -25.23 -7.31 11.06
N THR A 578 -24.44 -8.37 10.89
CA THR A 578 -24.36 -9.46 11.85
C THR A 578 -23.45 -9.07 13.00
N THR A 579 -23.95 -9.08 14.23
CA THR A 579 -23.15 -8.84 15.42
C THR A 579 -22.27 -10.06 15.73
N ARG A 580 -20.95 -9.91 15.63
CA ARG A 580 -19.97 -10.88 16.14
C ARG A 580 -20.07 -10.91 17.65
N THR A 581 -20.18 -12.09 18.24
CA THR A 581 -20.19 -12.26 19.69
C THR A 581 -19.15 -13.29 20.09
N GLU A 582 -18.35 -12.96 21.09
CA GLU A 582 -17.26 -13.81 21.56
C GLU A 582 -17.47 -14.14 23.03
N PRO A 583 -17.31 -15.40 23.45
CA PRO A 583 -17.53 -15.78 24.83
C PRO A 583 -16.41 -15.22 25.72
N LEU A 584 -16.81 -14.57 26.81
CA LEU A 584 -15.93 -14.08 27.86
C LEU A 584 -16.32 -14.75 29.17
N LEU A 585 -15.34 -15.37 29.81
CA LEU A 585 -15.45 -15.91 31.16
C LEU A 585 -14.73 -14.97 32.13
N VAL A 586 -15.44 -14.54 33.17
CA VAL A 586 -14.88 -13.73 34.26
C VAL A 586 -14.68 -14.60 35.49
N ILE A 587 -13.44 -14.76 35.95
CA ILE A 587 -13.10 -15.53 37.15
C ILE A 587 -12.78 -14.57 38.29
N MET A 588 -13.63 -14.55 39.31
CA MET A 588 -13.43 -13.79 40.55
C MET A 588 -12.68 -14.64 41.57
N VAL A 589 -11.53 -14.16 42.04
CA VAL A 589 -10.62 -14.95 42.90
C VAL A 589 -10.57 -14.40 44.32
N ASP A 590 -11.07 -15.18 45.26
CA ASP A 590 -10.98 -14.93 46.71
C ASP A 590 -9.80 -15.69 47.35
N PHE A 591 -9.36 -15.21 48.51
CA PHE A 591 -8.28 -15.76 49.32
C PHE A 591 -8.75 -16.01 50.75
N THR A 592 -7.93 -16.71 51.54
CA THR A 592 -8.26 -17.00 52.96
C THR A 592 -8.39 -15.72 53.79
N ASN A 593 -7.55 -14.72 53.51
CA ASN A 593 -7.47 -13.45 54.25
C ASN A 593 -8.11 -12.24 53.53
N PHE A 594 -8.56 -12.40 52.28
CA PHE A 594 -9.16 -11.31 51.50
C PHE A 594 -10.20 -11.85 50.53
N ALA A 595 -11.37 -11.22 50.43
CA ALA A 595 -12.46 -11.71 49.60
C ALA A 595 -13.21 -10.55 48.92
N HIS A 596 -13.87 -10.86 47.81
CA HIS A 596 -14.66 -9.93 47.05
C HIS A 596 -15.84 -9.38 47.86
N THR A 597 -15.98 -8.06 47.87
CA THR A 597 -17.21 -7.36 48.26
C THR A 597 -18.18 -7.18 47.07
N GLY A 598 -19.48 -7.25 47.34
CA GLY A 598 -20.54 -7.21 46.31
C GLY A 598 -21.01 -8.60 45.87
N THR A 599 -22.11 -8.65 45.14
CA THR A 599 -22.75 -9.88 44.66
C THR A 599 -22.25 -10.26 43.26
N GLU A 600 -22.34 -11.55 42.92
CA GLU A 600 -22.05 -12.04 41.57
C GLU A 600 -22.91 -11.34 40.49
N ALA A 601 -24.18 -11.08 40.81
CA ALA A 601 -25.10 -10.38 39.92
C ALA A 601 -24.67 -8.92 39.63
N GLU A 602 -24.08 -8.23 40.60
CA GLU A 602 -23.53 -6.88 40.39
C GLU A 602 -22.36 -6.91 39.39
N TRP A 603 -21.48 -7.90 39.50
CA TRP A 603 -20.37 -8.09 38.57
C TRP A 603 -20.85 -8.52 37.18
N ALA A 604 -21.78 -9.48 37.10
CA ALA A 604 -22.40 -9.89 35.85
C ALA A 604 -23.06 -8.70 35.13
N ASN A 605 -23.79 -7.85 35.86
CA ASN A 605 -24.41 -6.66 35.28
C ASN A 605 -23.38 -5.63 34.80
N ARG A 606 -22.29 -5.42 35.54
CA ARG A 606 -21.21 -4.49 35.15
C ARG A 606 -20.53 -4.88 33.84
N ILE A 607 -20.41 -6.18 33.58
CA ILE A 607 -19.73 -6.71 32.39
C ILE A 607 -20.72 -6.97 31.24
N PHE A 608 -21.79 -7.71 31.50
CA PHE A 608 -22.71 -8.24 30.49
C PHE A 608 -24.08 -7.55 30.41
N GLY A 609 -24.33 -6.57 31.28
CA GLY A 609 -25.59 -5.81 31.30
C GLY A 609 -25.91 -5.16 29.96
N THR A 610 -27.19 -5.11 29.60
CA THR A 610 -27.66 -4.64 28.28
C THR A 610 -27.93 -3.13 28.22
N SER A 611 -27.80 -2.43 29.35
CA SER A 611 -28.10 -1.01 29.48
C SER A 611 -27.19 -0.34 30.51
N GLY A 612 -26.97 0.98 30.37
CA GLY A 612 -26.09 1.73 31.25
C GLY A 612 -24.62 1.63 30.85
N LEU A 613 -23.71 1.96 31.79
CA LEU A 613 -22.27 1.93 31.57
C LEU A 613 -21.73 0.55 31.95
N THR A 614 -21.64 -0.34 30.96
CA THR A 614 -21.17 -1.72 31.11
C THR A 614 -20.12 -2.01 30.04
N LEU A 615 -19.32 -3.05 30.24
CA LEU A 615 -18.36 -3.49 29.23
C LEU A 615 -19.06 -3.84 27.90
N ARG A 616 -20.20 -4.52 27.97
CA ARG A 616 -21.02 -4.88 26.80
C ARG A 616 -21.50 -3.64 26.04
N THR A 617 -22.13 -2.69 26.71
CA THR A 617 -22.63 -1.47 26.05
C THR A 617 -21.50 -0.62 25.49
N PHE A 618 -20.32 -0.63 26.12
CA PHE A 618 -19.11 0.01 25.59
C PHE A 618 -18.68 -0.58 24.24
N TYR A 619 -18.47 -1.90 24.17
CA TYR A 619 -18.05 -2.55 22.94
C TYR A 619 -19.14 -2.48 21.85
N MET A 620 -20.42 -2.51 22.22
CA MET A 620 -21.51 -2.28 21.28
C MET A 620 -21.47 -0.87 20.69
N GLU A 621 -21.33 0.18 21.51
CA GLU A 621 -21.25 1.55 21.01
C GLU A 621 -20.00 1.78 20.16
N ALA A 622 -18.84 1.33 20.66
CA ALA A 622 -17.55 1.48 19.97
C ALA A 622 -17.53 0.77 18.61
N SER A 623 -18.23 -0.35 18.49
CA SER A 623 -18.29 -1.20 17.29
C SER A 623 -19.51 -0.96 16.40
N ARG A 624 -20.37 0.02 16.70
CA ARG A 624 -21.62 0.27 15.94
C ARG A 624 -22.58 -0.94 15.95
N ASN A 625 -22.69 -1.58 17.11
CA ASN A 625 -23.47 -2.80 17.36
C ASN A 625 -22.99 -4.04 16.60
N THR A 626 -21.74 -4.05 16.12
CA THR A 626 -21.19 -5.18 15.35
C THR A 626 -20.39 -6.15 16.21
N PHE A 627 -20.08 -5.80 17.46
CA PHE A 627 -19.28 -6.62 18.35
C PHE A 627 -19.67 -6.43 19.82
N TYR A 628 -19.72 -7.54 20.59
CA TYR A 628 -19.65 -7.53 22.05
C TYR A 628 -19.23 -8.88 22.62
N PHE A 629 -18.73 -8.88 23.85
CA PHE A 629 -18.45 -10.11 24.61
C PHE A 629 -19.74 -10.67 25.22
N ARG A 630 -20.10 -11.91 24.89
CA ARG A 630 -21.23 -12.63 25.50
C ARG A 630 -20.74 -13.41 26.74
N PRO A 631 -21.59 -13.63 27.74
CA PRO A 631 -21.21 -14.47 28.88
C PRO A 631 -20.87 -15.88 28.41
N ALA A 632 -19.79 -16.44 28.95
CA ALA A 632 -19.48 -17.86 28.81
C ALA A 632 -20.51 -18.70 29.58
N ASN A 633 -20.84 -19.88 29.05
CA ASN A 633 -21.57 -20.92 29.75
C ASN A 633 -20.75 -21.46 30.92
N GLU A 634 -21.37 -21.49 32.10
CA GLU A 634 -20.77 -21.89 33.38
C GLU A 634 -21.88 -22.24 34.41
N SER A 635 -21.53 -22.84 35.54
CA SER A 635 -22.49 -23.28 36.58
C SER A 635 -22.23 -22.78 38.00
N SER A 636 -21.32 -21.81 38.19
CA SER A 636 -21.09 -21.09 39.44
C SER A 636 -22.26 -20.16 39.74
N GLY A 637 -22.76 -20.19 40.98
CA GLY A 637 -23.80 -19.25 41.42
C GLY A 637 -25.03 -19.23 40.49
N THR A 638 -25.20 -18.15 39.74
CA THR A 638 -26.27 -18.04 38.72
C THR A 638 -25.74 -18.50 37.37
N ALA A 639 -26.09 -19.74 36.99
CA ALA A 639 -25.59 -20.37 35.78
C ALA A 639 -25.72 -19.53 34.49
N ASN A 640 -24.65 -19.58 33.69
CA ASN A 640 -24.48 -18.93 32.39
C ASN A 640 -24.57 -17.40 32.44
N ASN A 641 -24.21 -16.80 33.57
CA ASN A 641 -24.05 -15.35 33.65
C ASN A 641 -22.62 -14.90 33.30
N GLY A 642 -21.71 -15.85 33.03
CA GLY A 642 -20.33 -15.63 32.64
C GLY A 642 -19.38 -15.32 33.79
N ILE A 643 -19.83 -15.41 35.04
CA ILE A 643 -19.05 -15.15 36.24
C ILE A 643 -18.82 -16.44 37.03
N VAL A 644 -17.56 -16.77 37.28
CA VAL A 644 -17.18 -17.89 38.15
C VAL A 644 -16.46 -17.34 39.37
N ARG A 645 -16.96 -17.63 40.57
CA ARG A 645 -16.32 -17.21 41.82
C ARG A 645 -15.60 -18.39 42.47
N VAL A 646 -14.29 -18.25 42.63
CA VAL A 646 -13.43 -19.27 43.25
C VAL A 646 -12.76 -18.72 44.50
N ARG A 647 -12.49 -19.61 45.46
CA ARG A 647 -11.68 -19.30 46.64
C ARG A 647 -10.43 -20.17 46.64
N LEU A 648 -9.27 -19.54 46.60
CA LEU A 648 -7.99 -20.22 46.73
C LEU A 648 -7.65 -20.38 48.22
N ASN A 649 -7.23 -21.59 48.60
CA ASN A 649 -6.83 -21.89 49.98
C ASN A 649 -5.40 -21.40 50.30
N ARG A 650 -5.17 -20.11 50.09
CA ARG A 650 -3.90 -19.42 50.37
C ARG A 650 -4.14 -17.96 50.69
N VAL A 651 -3.16 -17.32 51.33
CA VAL A 651 -3.18 -15.86 51.54
C VAL A 651 -2.99 -15.14 50.20
N HIS A 652 -3.48 -13.90 50.09
CA HIS A 652 -3.28 -13.08 48.91
C HIS A 652 -1.77 -12.93 48.59
N PRO A 653 -1.30 -13.27 47.38
CA PRO A 653 0.14 -13.33 47.06
C PRO A 653 0.82 -11.96 46.99
N ASN A 654 0.03 -10.90 46.81
CA ASN A 654 0.45 -9.50 46.74
C ASN A 654 1.68 -9.30 45.82
N PRO A 655 1.57 -9.63 44.51
CA PRO A 655 2.70 -9.63 43.59
C PRO A 655 3.46 -8.29 43.56
N GLU A 656 2.74 -7.18 43.73
CA GLU A 656 3.29 -5.83 43.71
C GLU A 656 4.14 -5.47 44.94
N ALA A 657 4.13 -6.28 46.00
CA ALA A 657 5.00 -6.06 47.15
C ALA A 657 6.49 -6.33 46.86
N ASN A 658 6.81 -7.11 45.83
CA ASN A 658 8.19 -7.38 45.45
C ASN A 658 8.30 -7.73 43.96
N GLN A 659 8.78 -6.78 43.16
CA GLN A 659 8.85 -6.90 41.71
C GLN A 659 9.76 -8.05 41.23
N SER A 660 10.76 -8.46 42.02
CA SER A 660 11.66 -9.58 41.64
C SER A 660 10.98 -10.95 41.58
N THR A 661 9.80 -11.09 42.19
CA THR A 661 9.02 -12.34 42.23
C THR A 661 7.57 -12.14 41.76
N ALA A 662 7.25 -10.97 41.21
CA ALA A 662 5.90 -10.64 40.76
C ALA A 662 5.44 -11.58 39.63
N ASP A 663 6.25 -11.74 38.60
CA ASP A 663 5.99 -12.62 37.44
C ASP A 663 5.57 -14.04 37.86
N GLN A 664 6.39 -14.69 38.70
CA GLN A 664 6.10 -16.04 39.20
C GLN A 664 4.78 -16.07 39.97
N ARG A 665 4.52 -15.08 40.83
CA ARG A 665 3.30 -15.02 41.64
C ARG A 665 2.04 -14.80 40.78
N TYR A 666 2.13 -14.02 39.71
CA TYR A 666 1.05 -13.86 38.74
C TYR A 666 0.74 -15.18 38.03
N GLN A 667 1.78 -15.85 37.54
CA GLN A 667 1.68 -17.11 36.80
C GLN A 667 1.05 -18.22 37.66
N GLU A 668 1.51 -18.37 38.90
CA GLU A 668 0.94 -19.33 39.86
C GLU A 668 -0.51 -18.97 40.24
N LEU A 669 -0.81 -17.68 40.41
CA LEU A 669 -2.17 -17.22 40.71
C LEU A 669 -3.17 -17.54 39.60
N MET A 670 -2.83 -17.22 38.35
CA MET A 670 -3.72 -17.48 37.22
C MET A 670 -3.90 -18.98 36.98
N ARG A 671 -2.82 -19.78 37.07
CA ARG A 671 -2.92 -21.25 37.00
C ARG A 671 -3.90 -21.79 38.04
N ASP A 672 -3.71 -21.44 39.31
CA ASP A 672 -4.54 -21.96 40.40
C ASP A 672 -6.00 -21.53 40.26
N ALA A 673 -6.25 -20.30 39.82
CA ALA A 673 -7.59 -19.80 39.57
C ALA A 673 -8.30 -20.54 38.42
N ILE A 674 -7.60 -20.82 37.32
CA ILE A 674 -8.12 -21.61 36.20
C ILE A 674 -8.50 -23.02 36.66
N LEU A 675 -7.63 -23.69 37.41
CA LEU A 675 -7.90 -25.03 37.94
C LEU A 675 -9.06 -25.03 38.92
N ALA A 676 -9.18 -24.00 39.77
CA ALA A 676 -10.29 -23.86 40.70
C ALA A 676 -11.63 -23.56 39.99
N ALA A 677 -11.60 -22.98 38.80
CA ALA A 677 -12.80 -22.72 37.98
C ALA A 677 -13.30 -23.96 37.23
N ASN A 678 -12.45 -24.97 37.02
CA ASN A 678 -12.76 -26.18 36.26
C ASN A 678 -14.07 -26.90 36.65
N PRO A 679 -14.44 -27.03 37.94
CA PRO A 679 -15.70 -27.67 38.32
C PRO A 679 -16.97 -26.96 37.80
N TYR A 680 -16.85 -25.69 37.39
CA TYR A 680 -17.98 -24.85 36.98
C TYR A 680 -18.02 -24.58 35.47
N VAL A 681 -16.96 -24.91 34.73
CA VAL A 681 -16.82 -24.59 33.31
C VAL A 681 -16.24 -25.79 32.59
N ASN A 682 -16.95 -26.26 31.55
CA ASN A 682 -16.38 -27.22 30.62
C ASN A 682 -15.51 -26.47 29.60
N PHE A 683 -14.20 -26.41 29.84
CA PHE A 683 -13.27 -25.70 28.98
C PHE A 683 -13.13 -26.36 27.61
N ALA A 684 -13.23 -27.69 27.53
CA ALA A 684 -13.16 -28.42 26.26
C ALA A 684 -14.31 -28.06 25.30
N ALA A 685 -15.46 -27.59 25.80
CA ALA A 685 -16.56 -27.13 24.96
C ALA A 685 -16.23 -25.86 24.14
N TYR A 686 -15.18 -25.13 24.52
CA TYR A 686 -14.72 -23.94 23.80
C TYR A 686 -13.58 -24.23 22.82
N ASP A 687 -12.96 -25.42 22.86
CA ASP A 687 -11.94 -25.85 21.89
C ASP A 687 -12.64 -26.26 20.58
N THR A 688 -13.11 -25.25 19.86
CA THR A 688 -13.95 -25.43 18.68
C THR A 688 -13.20 -26.02 17.49
N ASN A 689 -11.87 -25.87 17.47
CA ASN A 689 -11.01 -26.41 16.43
C ASN A 689 -10.42 -27.79 16.79
N GLY A 690 -10.54 -28.23 18.05
CA GLY A 690 -10.13 -29.54 18.54
C GLY A 690 -8.61 -29.73 18.62
N ASP A 691 -7.85 -28.64 18.70
CA ASP A 691 -6.38 -28.68 18.68
C ASP A 691 -5.75 -28.85 20.08
N GLY A 692 -6.59 -28.86 21.12
CA GLY A 692 -6.24 -29.03 22.51
C GLY A 692 -5.86 -27.74 23.23
N TRP A 693 -6.05 -26.56 22.62
CA TRP A 693 -5.63 -25.26 23.17
C TRP A 693 -6.72 -24.21 23.00
N LEU A 694 -7.08 -23.56 24.11
CA LEU A 694 -7.97 -22.40 24.04
C LEU A 694 -7.17 -21.16 23.68
N THR A 695 -7.44 -20.63 22.49
CA THR A 695 -6.91 -19.34 22.04
C THR A 695 -7.84 -18.19 22.42
N ASN A 696 -7.32 -16.96 22.36
CA ASN A 696 -8.11 -15.74 22.51
C ASN A 696 -9.10 -15.47 21.34
N ARG A 697 -9.33 -16.45 20.46
CA ARG A 697 -10.41 -16.43 19.45
C ARG A 697 -11.58 -17.33 19.83
N GLU A 698 -11.38 -18.19 20.82
CA GLU A 698 -12.30 -19.24 21.22
C GLU A 698 -12.94 -18.94 22.57
N LEU A 699 -12.14 -18.50 23.53
CA LEU A 699 -12.59 -18.06 24.85
C LEU A 699 -11.69 -16.96 25.38
N HIS A 700 -12.29 -15.82 25.74
CA HIS A 700 -11.60 -14.76 26.45
C HIS A 700 -11.67 -15.02 27.96
N LEU A 701 -10.56 -14.80 28.66
CA LEU A 701 -10.49 -14.94 30.11
C LEU A 701 -10.21 -13.58 30.77
N ALA A 702 -11.05 -13.19 31.72
CA ALA A 702 -10.86 -12.02 32.55
C ALA A 702 -10.84 -12.40 34.03
N PHE A 703 -9.89 -11.89 34.79
CA PHE A 703 -9.77 -12.15 36.21
C PHE A 703 -10.00 -10.89 37.02
N TYR A 704 -10.84 -11.00 38.04
CA TYR A 704 -10.93 -10.01 39.11
C TYR A 704 -10.32 -10.61 40.37
N ILE A 705 -9.28 -9.98 40.89
CA ILE A 705 -8.56 -10.47 42.07
C ILE A 705 -9.01 -9.69 43.30
N ALA A 706 -9.45 -10.40 44.35
CA ALA A 706 -9.89 -9.78 45.59
C ALA A 706 -8.72 -8.99 46.20
N GLY A 707 -8.78 -7.66 46.20
CA GLY A 707 -7.65 -6.82 46.54
C GLY A 707 -7.77 -5.46 45.89
N TYR A 708 -6.68 -4.69 45.94
CA TYR A 708 -6.58 -3.37 45.33
C TYR A 708 -5.95 -3.44 43.94
N GLU A 709 -6.30 -2.49 43.08
CA GLU A 709 -5.68 -2.30 41.77
C GLU A 709 -4.49 -1.35 41.90
N ALA A 710 -3.29 -1.85 41.63
CA ALA A 710 -2.04 -1.12 41.81
C ALA A 710 -1.87 0.04 40.83
N SER A 711 -2.55 0.00 39.68
CA SER A 711 -2.57 1.14 38.75
C SER A 711 -3.41 2.33 39.26
N TYR A 712 -4.20 2.16 40.33
CA TYR A 712 -5.03 3.23 40.90
C TYR A 712 -4.36 3.93 42.09
N ASP A 713 -3.89 3.16 43.08
CA ASP A 713 -3.18 3.68 44.26
C ASP A 713 -2.23 2.61 44.86
N SER A 714 -1.53 2.96 45.93
CA SER A 714 -0.55 2.10 46.60
C SER A 714 -1.14 1.18 47.69
N SER A 715 -2.46 1.03 47.76
CA SER A 715 -3.11 0.16 48.75
C SER A 715 -2.70 -1.30 48.52
N THR A 716 -2.60 -2.07 49.62
CA THR A 716 -2.21 -3.48 49.57
C THR A 716 -3.20 -4.35 50.37
N PRO A 717 -3.33 -5.64 50.04
CA PRO A 717 -2.63 -6.33 48.95
C PRO A 717 -3.20 -5.98 47.57
N SER A 718 -2.35 -5.93 46.56
CA SER A 718 -2.72 -5.47 45.22
C SER A 718 -2.19 -6.34 44.10
N VAL A 719 -2.79 -6.15 42.93
CA VAL A 719 -2.34 -6.64 41.63
C VAL A 719 -2.39 -5.50 40.62
N TRP A 720 -1.56 -5.56 39.60
CA TRP A 720 -1.55 -4.63 38.47
C TRP A 720 -2.37 -5.20 37.32
N ALA A 721 -3.27 -4.40 36.75
CA ALA A 721 -4.04 -4.82 35.58
C ALA A 721 -3.16 -5.04 34.34
N HIS A 722 -3.32 -6.17 33.66
CA HIS A 722 -2.57 -6.50 32.45
C HIS A 722 -3.22 -7.63 31.65
N ARG A 723 -2.88 -7.70 30.36
CA ARG A 723 -3.03 -8.87 29.49
C ARG A 723 -1.72 -9.63 29.45
N TRP A 724 -1.76 -10.93 29.73
CA TRP A 724 -0.59 -11.80 29.58
C TRP A 724 -0.98 -13.22 29.23
N SER A 725 -0.03 -14.15 29.32
CA SER A 725 -0.24 -15.57 29.08
C SER A 725 0.60 -16.40 30.04
N LEU A 726 0.14 -17.61 30.30
CA LEU A 726 0.87 -18.57 31.11
C LEU A 726 2.01 -19.20 30.31
N HIS A 727 3.21 -19.19 30.89
CA HIS A 727 4.42 -19.79 30.31
C HIS A 727 5.01 -20.82 31.25
N SER A 728 5.42 -21.96 30.70
CA SER A 728 5.97 -23.07 31.49
C SER A 728 7.26 -22.71 32.23
N TYR A 729 8.06 -21.76 31.72
CA TYR A 729 9.32 -21.39 32.36
C TYR A 729 9.17 -20.63 33.68
N TYR A 730 8.07 -19.89 33.86
CA TYR A 730 7.79 -19.17 35.10
C TYR A 730 7.10 -20.03 36.15
N LEU A 731 6.51 -21.14 35.72
CA LEU A 731 5.79 -22.04 36.61
C LEU A 731 6.75 -23.10 37.14
N ASN A 732 6.84 -23.22 38.45
CA ASN A 732 7.39 -24.42 39.08
C ASN A 732 6.37 -25.59 39.05
N ALA A 733 5.59 -25.69 37.97
CA ALA A 733 4.53 -26.67 37.77
C ALA A 733 4.16 -26.76 36.27
N THR A 734 3.36 -27.75 35.92
CA THR A 734 2.80 -27.86 34.56
C THR A 734 1.79 -26.75 34.28
N LEU A 735 1.72 -26.33 33.01
CA LEU A 735 0.66 -25.44 32.52
C LEU A 735 -0.74 -26.02 32.83
N PRO A 736 -1.74 -25.18 33.14
CA PRO A 736 -3.08 -25.65 33.48
C PRO A 736 -3.73 -26.31 32.26
N ARG A 737 -4.18 -27.55 32.46
CA ARG A 737 -4.84 -28.34 31.43
C ARG A 737 -6.20 -28.92 31.89
N PRO A 738 -7.14 -28.07 32.34
CA PRO A 738 -8.50 -28.52 32.67
C PRO A 738 -9.17 -29.16 31.45
N ASP A 739 -9.99 -30.20 31.66
CA ASP A 739 -10.71 -30.91 30.60
C ASP A 739 -9.85 -31.35 29.40
N ASN A 740 -8.56 -31.63 29.65
CA ASN A 740 -7.55 -31.97 28.64
C ASN A 740 -7.21 -30.87 27.61
N VAL A 741 -7.62 -29.62 27.84
CA VAL A 741 -7.28 -28.46 26.99
C VAL A 741 -6.39 -27.48 27.73
N TYR A 742 -5.40 -26.89 27.05
CA TYR A 742 -4.55 -25.84 27.63
C TYR A 742 -5.32 -24.52 27.67
N VAL A 743 -5.38 -23.89 28.85
CA VAL A 743 -6.20 -22.70 29.09
C VAL A 743 -5.34 -21.54 29.58
N GLY A 744 -5.49 -20.36 28.97
CA GLY A 744 -4.72 -19.16 29.34
C GLY A 744 -3.21 -19.23 29.03
N CYS A 745 -2.79 -20.22 28.22
CA CYS A 745 -1.38 -20.54 27.95
C CYS A 745 -0.90 -19.96 26.61
N HIS A 746 0.39 -19.63 26.52
CA HIS A 746 1.04 -19.29 25.24
C HIS A 746 1.99 -20.42 24.80
N ASN A 747 2.07 -20.65 23.49
CA ASN A 747 3.08 -21.52 22.90
C ASN A 747 3.66 -20.91 21.63
N ASP A 748 4.87 -20.36 21.78
CA ASP A 748 5.64 -19.71 20.70
C ASP A 748 5.93 -20.67 19.54
N THR A 749 6.18 -21.96 19.83
CA THR A 749 6.56 -22.95 18.81
C THR A 749 5.40 -23.41 17.92
N ALA A 750 4.16 -23.26 18.38
CA ALA A 750 2.95 -23.66 17.66
C ALA A 750 2.08 -22.47 17.22
N SER A 751 2.52 -21.22 17.45
CA SER A 751 1.73 -20.00 17.19
C SER A 751 0.35 -20.00 17.87
N ARG A 752 0.25 -20.61 19.07
CA ARG A 752 -1.00 -20.70 19.83
C ARG A 752 -1.05 -19.56 20.83
N ASN A 753 -1.96 -18.62 20.58
CA ASN A 753 -2.08 -17.38 21.33
C ASN A 753 -3.28 -17.42 22.28
N GLY A 754 -3.16 -18.21 23.35
CA GLY A 754 -4.05 -18.08 24.50
C GLY A 754 -3.69 -16.85 25.33
N GLY A 755 -4.29 -16.75 26.52
CA GLY A 755 -3.93 -15.69 27.46
C GLY A 755 -5.04 -15.39 28.44
N TYR A 756 -4.79 -14.38 29.26
CA TYR A 756 -5.75 -13.84 30.20
C TYR A 756 -5.60 -12.33 30.30
N THR A 757 -6.67 -11.68 30.74
CA THR A 757 -6.69 -10.30 31.21
C THR A 757 -6.98 -10.30 32.70
N MET A 758 -6.43 -9.36 33.46
CA MET A 758 -6.72 -9.28 34.89
C MET A 758 -6.77 -7.85 35.39
N GLN A 759 -7.45 -7.65 36.52
CA GLN A 759 -7.38 -6.43 37.33
C GLN A 759 -7.70 -6.71 38.81
N GLY A 760 -7.29 -5.79 39.68
CA GLY A 760 -7.69 -5.75 41.07
C GLY A 760 -9.15 -5.37 41.24
N GLN A 761 -9.78 -5.87 42.30
CA GLN A 761 -11.19 -5.62 42.55
C GLN A 761 -11.51 -4.16 42.94
N ARG A 762 -10.56 -3.43 43.56
CA ARG A 762 -10.84 -2.14 44.21
C ARG A 762 -10.01 -0.98 43.69
N HIS A 763 -10.68 0.16 43.46
CA HIS A 763 -10.08 1.48 43.30
C HIS A 763 -10.30 2.27 44.60
N GLY A 764 -9.36 2.20 45.54
CA GLY A 764 -9.55 2.72 46.90
C GLY A 764 -10.69 2.00 47.63
N SER A 765 -11.68 2.73 48.14
CA SER A 765 -12.82 2.16 48.88
C SER A 765 -13.97 1.61 48.01
N ARG A 766 -13.89 1.79 46.68
CA ARG A 766 -14.94 1.39 45.72
C ARG A 766 -14.49 0.25 44.82
N GLN A 767 -15.44 -0.43 44.18
CA GLN A 767 -15.15 -1.40 43.13
C GLN A 767 -14.43 -0.74 41.95
N ALA A 768 -13.44 -1.42 41.40
CA ALA A 768 -12.68 -1.04 40.23
C ALA A 768 -13.61 -0.79 39.05
N ALA A 769 -13.33 0.25 38.29
CA ALA A 769 -14.10 0.58 37.10
C ALA A 769 -13.70 -0.35 35.95
N PHE A 770 -14.61 -0.66 35.03
CA PHE A 770 -14.32 -1.63 33.98
C PHE A 770 -13.40 -1.08 32.87
N GLY A 771 -13.10 0.23 32.87
CA GLY A 771 -12.26 0.87 31.84
C GLY A 771 -10.87 0.24 31.68
N THR A 772 -10.22 -0.15 32.78
CA THR A 772 -8.93 -0.86 32.72
C THR A 772 -9.08 -2.24 32.09
N LEU A 773 -10.10 -3.03 32.46
CA LEU A 773 -10.39 -4.29 31.78
C LEU A 773 -10.79 -4.12 30.32
N ALA A 774 -11.50 -3.04 29.96
CA ALA A 774 -11.83 -2.75 28.57
C ALA A 774 -10.56 -2.55 27.74
N HIS A 775 -9.54 -1.90 28.31
CA HIS A 775 -8.21 -1.72 27.73
C HIS A 775 -7.47 -3.06 27.57
N GLU A 776 -7.42 -3.88 28.63
CA GLU A 776 -6.76 -5.21 28.56
C GLU A 776 -7.42 -6.14 27.53
N LEU A 777 -8.75 -6.11 27.44
CA LEU A 777 -9.47 -6.84 26.39
C LEU A 777 -9.20 -6.27 24.99
N GLY A 778 -8.86 -4.99 24.88
CA GLY A 778 -8.36 -4.39 23.64
C GLY A 778 -7.07 -5.05 23.17
N HIS A 779 -6.13 -5.32 24.09
CA HIS A 779 -4.95 -6.14 23.80
C HIS A 779 -5.33 -7.56 23.41
N ASP A 780 -6.29 -8.16 24.13
CA ASP A 780 -6.75 -9.51 23.84
C ASP A 780 -7.37 -9.64 22.45
N LEU A 781 -7.97 -8.57 21.93
CA LEU A 781 -8.44 -8.48 20.55
C LEU A 781 -7.34 -8.15 19.52
N GLY A 782 -6.11 -7.86 19.96
CA GLY A 782 -4.93 -7.69 19.11
C GLY A 782 -4.38 -6.26 18.97
N LEU A 783 -4.89 -5.31 19.75
CA LEU A 783 -4.39 -3.93 19.72
C LEU A 783 -3.11 -3.75 20.57
N PRO A 784 -2.18 -2.88 20.16
CA PRO A 784 -1.08 -2.44 21.02
C PRO A 784 -1.51 -1.32 21.98
N ASP A 785 -0.61 -1.02 22.91
CA ASP A 785 -0.58 0.22 23.65
C ASP A 785 -0.21 1.38 22.74
N LEU A 786 -0.92 2.47 22.95
CA LEU A 786 -0.74 3.73 22.24
C LEU A 786 -0.28 4.86 23.18
N TYR A 787 -0.02 4.56 24.45
CA TYR A 787 0.82 5.38 25.33
C TYR A 787 2.29 5.00 25.18
N ASP A 788 3.21 5.80 25.73
CA ASP A 788 4.63 5.45 25.76
C ASP A 788 4.89 4.42 26.88
N VAL A 789 5.26 3.21 26.47
CA VAL A 789 5.60 2.11 27.40
C VAL A 789 7.08 2.13 27.83
N SER A 790 7.91 2.99 27.23
CA SER A 790 9.36 3.05 27.47
C SER A 790 9.79 4.15 28.42
N SER A 791 8.98 5.20 28.58
CA SER A 791 9.23 6.30 29.51
C SER A 791 7.94 6.71 30.21
N ASN A 792 8.01 7.00 31.51
CA ASN A 792 6.85 7.48 32.29
C ASN A 792 6.51 8.96 32.01
N VAL A 793 6.97 9.53 30.90
CA VAL A 793 6.87 10.96 30.62
C VAL A 793 5.86 11.24 29.50
N ALA A 794 5.85 10.47 28.40
CA ALA A 794 4.96 10.74 27.28
C ALA A 794 3.60 10.01 27.40
N GLU A 795 2.50 10.70 27.09
CA GLU A 795 1.14 10.12 27.13
C GLU A 795 0.77 9.39 25.82
N GLY A 796 1.64 9.45 24.79
CA GLY A 796 1.40 8.89 23.47
C GLY A 796 0.23 9.57 22.75
N VAL A 797 -0.93 8.90 22.69
CA VAL A 797 -2.20 9.50 22.19
C VAL A 797 -3.13 10.00 23.31
N GLY A 798 -2.73 9.82 24.58
CA GLY A 798 -3.45 10.24 25.77
C GLY A 798 -4.88 9.72 25.88
N ALA A 799 -5.72 10.53 26.54
CA ALA A 799 -7.13 10.25 26.79
C ALA A 799 -8.00 10.21 25.53
N HIS A 800 -7.44 10.36 24.33
CA HIS A 800 -8.18 10.30 23.08
C HIS A 800 -8.38 8.86 22.57
N CYS A 801 -7.78 7.84 23.19
CA CYS A 801 -7.95 6.44 22.81
C CYS A 801 -8.06 5.52 24.03
N LEU A 802 -8.89 4.47 23.94
CA LEU A 802 -8.96 3.38 24.92
C LEU A 802 -7.59 2.77 25.21
N MET A 803 -6.77 2.56 24.17
CA MET A 803 -5.43 1.94 24.27
C MET A 803 -4.37 2.89 24.83
N SER A 804 -4.77 3.92 25.56
CA SER A 804 -3.92 4.89 26.25
C SER A 804 -4.65 5.34 27.52
N SER A 805 -4.41 6.55 28.03
CA SER A 805 -5.05 7.03 29.26
C SER A 805 -6.57 7.23 29.14
N GLY A 806 -7.16 6.97 27.97
CA GLY A 806 -8.60 7.00 27.72
C GLY A 806 -9.38 5.88 28.41
N SER A 807 -8.71 4.80 28.83
CA SER A 807 -9.27 3.77 29.73
C SER A 807 -9.73 4.36 31.07
N TRP A 808 -9.14 5.48 31.50
CA TRP A 808 -9.47 6.20 32.73
C TRP A 808 -10.50 7.33 32.54
N GLY A 809 -11.17 7.38 31.38
CA GLY A 809 -12.20 8.38 31.07
C GLY A 809 -13.29 8.50 32.14
N ALA A 810 -13.79 9.72 32.34
CA ALA A 810 -14.86 10.04 33.26
C ALA A 810 -15.65 11.27 32.80
N GLY A 811 -16.98 11.18 32.86
CA GLY A 811 -17.85 12.34 32.73
C GLY A 811 -17.71 13.34 33.88
N SER A 812 -18.41 14.45 33.78
CA SER A 812 -18.45 15.45 34.86
C SER A 812 -18.99 14.83 36.15
N GLY A 813 -18.23 14.92 37.25
CA GLY A 813 -18.59 14.35 38.55
C GLY A 813 -18.50 12.82 38.64
N GLU A 814 -18.06 12.13 37.59
CA GLU A 814 -17.88 10.68 37.59
C GLU A 814 -16.50 10.29 38.06
N ASN A 815 -16.40 9.08 38.60
CA ASN A 815 -15.11 8.53 38.95
C ASN A 815 -14.32 8.04 37.72
N PRO A 816 -12.97 8.13 37.73
CA PRO A 816 -12.12 7.61 36.65
C PRO A 816 -12.40 6.15 36.29
N GLY A 817 -12.44 5.89 34.98
CA GLY A 817 -12.58 4.57 34.36
C GLY A 817 -14.01 4.03 34.28
N VAL A 818 -14.99 4.74 34.84
CA VAL A 818 -16.42 4.35 34.75
C VAL A 818 -16.95 4.57 33.33
N ARG A 819 -16.39 5.56 32.63
CA ARG A 819 -16.74 5.88 31.25
C ARG A 819 -15.47 5.98 30.40
N PRO A 820 -14.86 4.83 30.05
CA PRO A 820 -13.71 4.83 29.14
C PRO A 820 -14.11 5.42 27.79
N VAL A 821 -13.17 6.09 27.13
CA VAL A 821 -13.40 6.68 25.81
C VAL A 821 -13.32 5.62 24.71
N HIS A 822 -13.82 5.94 23.52
CA HIS A 822 -13.70 5.03 22.39
C HIS A 822 -12.24 4.76 21.95
N PRO A 823 -11.96 3.57 21.39
CA PRO A 823 -10.75 3.36 20.61
C PRO A 823 -10.65 4.39 19.47
N SER A 824 -9.42 4.73 19.07
CA SER A 824 -9.17 5.63 17.94
C SER A 824 -9.72 5.07 16.63
N ALA A 825 -9.88 5.91 15.62
CA ALA A 825 -10.24 5.47 14.27
C ALA A 825 -9.36 4.31 13.77
N TRP A 826 -8.06 4.33 14.07
CA TRP A 826 -7.15 3.25 13.70
C TRP A 826 -7.51 1.94 14.40
N CYS A 827 -7.64 1.95 15.74
CA CYS A 827 -8.02 0.76 16.51
C CYS A 827 -9.34 0.15 16.02
N LYS A 828 -10.35 0.99 15.72
CA LYS A 828 -11.63 0.51 15.20
C LYS A 828 -11.51 -0.14 13.83
N ILE A 829 -10.61 0.34 12.97
CA ILE A 829 -10.34 -0.27 11.66
C ILE A 829 -9.62 -1.61 11.81
N GLU A 830 -8.60 -1.67 12.66
CA GLU A 830 -7.84 -2.91 12.92
C GLU A 830 -8.72 -4.02 13.51
N LEU A 831 -9.64 -3.67 14.40
CA LEU A 831 -10.62 -4.62 14.96
C LEU A 831 -11.75 -4.99 13.98
N GLY A 832 -11.83 -4.35 12.82
CA GLY A 832 -12.91 -4.54 11.85
C GLY A 832 -14.26 -3.95 12.28
N PHE A 833 -14.28 -3.10 13.31
CA PHE A 833 -15.48 -2.42 13.81
C PHE A 833 -16.01 -1.36 12.85
N VAL A 834 -15.14 -0.79 12.01
CA VAL A 834 -15.52 0.23 11.05
C VAL A 834 -14.74 0.08 9.74
N THR A 835 -15.42 0.33 8.61
CA THR A 835 -14.77 0.51 7.31
C THR A 835 -14.63 2.00 7.00
N PRO A 836 -13.44 2.53 6.69
CA PRO A 836 -13.24 3.94 6.41
C PRO A 836 -13.71 4.31 4.99
N VAL A 837 -14.05 5.58 4.79
CA VAL A 837 -14.16 6.17 3.44
C VAL A 837 -12.75 6.45 2.95
N THR A 838 -12.28 5.73 1.92
CA THR A 838 -10.91 5.89 1.42
C THR A 838 -10.85 6.93 0.29
N VAL A 839 -9.93 7.88 0.40
CA VAL A 839 -9.70 8.96 -0.57
C VAL A 839 -8.23 8.98 -0.99
N ALA A 840 -8.00 8.94 -2.29
CA ALA A 840 -6.66 8.99 -2.86
C ALA A 840 -5.96 10.33 -2.60
N GLN A 841 -4.62 10.34 -2.56
CA GLN A 841 -3.82 11.56 -2.29
C GLN A 841 -4.15 12.72 -3.25
N ALA A 842 -4.40 12.44 -4.53
CA ALA A 842 -4.68 13.46 -5.54
C ALA A 842 -6.18 13.78 -5.73
N ALA A 843 -7.09 13.12 -5.01
CA ALA A 843 -8.53 13.29 -5.20
C ALA A 843 -9.11 14.40 -4.31
N THR A 844 -10.04 15.20 -4.83
CA THR A 844 -10.85 16.12 -4.02
C THR A 844 -11.99 15.36 -3.34
N TRP A 845 -12.31 15.70 -2.10
CA TRP A 845 -13.43 15.13 -1.36
C TRP A 845 -14.12 16.19 -0.48
N SER A 846 -15.44 16.12 -0.36
CA SER A 846 -16.21 16.92 0.58
C SER A 846 -17.36 16.10 1.13
N GLY A 847 -17.59 16.17 2.44
CA GLY A 847 -18.63 15.41 3.11
C GLY A 847 -18.75 15.73 4.59
N ASN A 848 -19.64 15.01 5.27
CA ASN A 848 -19.88 15.17 6.70
C ASN A 848 -19.32 13.97 7.47
N LEU A 849 -18.56 14.22 8.53
CA LEU A 849 -18.14 13.18 9.48
C LEU A 849 -19.02 13.25 10.73
N LEU A 850 -19.75 12.16 11.00
CA LEU A 850 -20.57 12.00 12.20
C LEU A 850 -19.70 11.68 13.41
N SER A 851 -20.21 11.99 14.61
CA SER A 851 -19.53 11.64 15.87
C SER A 851 -19.42 10.12 16.03
N THR A 852 -18.38 9.68 16.73
CA THR A 852 -17.99 8.27 16.90
C THR A 852 -19.02 7.36 17.56
N ASN A 853 -20.04 7.94 18.22
CA ASN A 853 -21.16 7.22 18.86
C ASN A 853 -22.30 6.85 17.90
N TYR A 854 -22.30 7.37 16.66
CA TYR A 854 -23.35 7.07 15.69
C TYR A 854 -23.12 5.71 15.02
N THR A 855 -24.20 4.95 14.81
CA THR A 855 -24.16 3.65 14.11
C THR A 855 -23.76 3.75 12.63
N THR A 856 -23.75 4.94 12.05
CA THR A 856 -23.30 5.25 10.70
C THR A 856 -21.94 5.97 10.66
N TYR A 857 -21.23 6.06 11.80
CA TYR A 857 -19.88 6.61 11.87
C TYR A 857 -18.92 5.92 10.89
N ALA A 858 -18.19 6.70 10.10
CA ALA A 858 -17.11 6.22 9.24
C ALA A 858 -15.99 7.26 9.18
N PRO A 859 -14.75 6.93 9.56
CA PRO A 859 -13.63 7.85 9.45
C PRO A 859 -13.19 7.97 7.98
N LEU A 860 -12.53 9.08 7.66
CA LEU A 860 -11.92 9.31 6.35
C LEU A 860 -10.48 8.78 6.36
N LYS A 861 -10.10 7.89 5.44
CA LYS A 861 -8.72 7.45 5.22
C LYS A 861 -8.15 8.13 3.99
N ILE A 862 -7.16 9.01 4.18
CA ILE A 862 -6.48 9.72 3.08
C ILE A 862 -5.15 9.00 2.83
N THR A 863 -5.07 8.27 1.72
CA THR A 863 -3.84 7.55 1.33
C THR A 863 -2.75 8.52 0.89
N THR A 864 -1.49 8.11 0.98
CA THR A 864 -0.34 8.88 0.50
C THR A 864 0.50 8.06 -0.49
N SER A 865 1.54 8.66 -1.06
CA SER A 865 2.50 8.02 -1.95
C SER A 865 3.30 6.92 -1.25
N ASN A 866 3.41 6.99 0.08
CA ASN A 866 3.95 5.94 0.90
C ASN A 866 2.79 5.08 1.43
N ALA A 867 2.69 3.83 0.97
CA ALA A 867 1.61 2.94 1.40
C ALA A 867 1.61 2.64 2.91
N GLN A 868 2.75 2.84 3.58
CA GLN A 868 2.88 2.62 5.02
C GLN A 868 2.46 3.84 5.86
N GLN A 869 2.34 5.03 5.25
CA GLN A 869 1.94 6.25 5.93
C GLN A 869 0.64 6.85 5.36
N TYR A 870 -0.29 7.18 6.23
CA TYR A 870 -1.57 7.79 5.82
C TYR A 870 -2.22 8.58 6.94
N PHE A 871 -3.19 9.41 6.59
CA PHE A 871 -3.98 10.16 7.57
C PHE A 871 -5.36 9.54 7.74
N LEU A 872 -5.80 9.39 8.99
CA LEU A 872 -7.21 9.15 9.33
C LEU A 872 -7.82 10.42 9.91
N VAL A 873 -9.00 10.78 9.47
CA VAL A 873 -9.74 11.93 10.00
C VAL A 873 -11.06 11.43 10.57
N GLU A 874 -11.31 11.74 11.83
CA GLU A 874 -12.57 11.42 12.50
C GLU A 874 -13.10 12.60 13.31
N PHE A 875 -14.42 12.64 13.51
CA PHE A 875 -15.05 13.63 14.37
C PHE A 875 -15.30 13.04 15.76
N ARG A 876 -14.71 13.67 16.78
CA ARG A 876 -14.82 13.27 18.18
C ARG A 876 -15.57 14.35 18.95
N LYS A 877 -16.60 13.93 19.68
CA LYS A 877 -17.41 14.79 20.53
C LYS A 877 -17.70 14.08 21.85
N PRO A 878 -17.64 14.74 23.02
CA PRO A 878 -17.93 14.12 24.32
C PRO A 878 -19.41 13.76 24.56
N VAL A 879 -19.88 12.75 23.83
CA VAL A 879 -21.22 12.13 23.90
C VAL A 879 -21.06 10.61 23.94
N GLY A 880 -22.07 9.89 24.47
CA GLY A 880 -21.96 8.44 24.66
C GLY A 880 -20.79 8.10 25.60
N PHE A 881 -19.99 7.09 25.28
CA PHE A 881 -18.78 6.75 26.05
C PHE A 881 -17.66 7.79 25.91
N ASP A 882 -17.62 8.52 24.81
CA ASP A 882 -16.70 9.66 24.67
C ASP A 882 -17.03 10.83 25.60
N ALA A 883 -18.18 10.84 26.28
CA ALA A 883 -18.40 11.75 27.40
C ALA A 883 -17.37 11.57 28.53
N GLY A 884 -16.59 10.48 28.52
CA GLY A 884 -15.39 10.31 29.35
C GLY A 884 -14.30 11.38 29.15
N LEU A 885 -14.37 12.16 28.06
CA LEU A 885 -13.48 13.29 27.79
C LEU A 885 -13.91 14.58 28.51
N GLN A 886 -15.13 14.65 29.07
CA GLN A 886 -15.69 15.90 29.61
C GLN A 886 -14.87 16.47 30.77
N ARG A 887 -14.26 15.62 31.60
CA ARG A 887 -13.39 16.07 32.70
C ARG A 887 -12.17 16.84 32.19
N LEU A 888 -11.68 16.50 30.99
CA LEU A 888 -10.54 17.16 30.37
C LEU A 888 -10.96 18.33 29.47
N PHE A 889 -12.11 18.22 28.79
CA PHE A 889 -12.51 19.17 27.75
C PHE A 889 -13.50 20.25 28.23
N GLY A 890 -14.06 20.07 29.42
CA GLY A 890 -15.20 20.84 29.91
C GLY A 890 -16.54 20.32 29.37
N SER A 891 -17.60 20.52 30.15
CA SER A 891 -18.97 20.17 29.76
C SER A 891 -19.48 21.06 28.62
N GLY A 892 -20.32 20.52 27.73
CA GLY A 892 -21.00 21.31 26.69
C GLY A 892 -20.16 21.66 25.46
N THR A 893 -18.96 21.06 25.30
CA THR A 893 -18.12 21.27 24.12
C THR A 893 -18.73 20.69 22.83
N THR A 894 -18.45 21.35 21.71
CA THR A 894 -18.87 20.95 20.36
C THR A 894 -18.02 19.86 19.73
N GLY A 895 -16.89 19.49 20.34
CA GLY A 895 -15.94 18.52 19.79
C GLY A 895 -15.07 19.09 18.67
N GLY A 896 -14.45 18.21 17.87
CA GLY A 896 -13.61 18.60 16.74
C GLY A 896 -13.05 17.41 15.95
N LEU A 897 -12.25 17.70 14.92
CA LEU A 897 -11.57 16.68 14.15
C LEU A 897 -10.31 16.20 14.87
N ALA A 898 -10.27 14.91 15.17
CA ALA A 898 -9.03 14.20 15.44
C ALA A 898 -8.42 13.78 14.10
N ILE A 899 -7.19 14.20 13.85
CA ILE A 899 -6.43 13.79 12.67
C ILE A 899 -5.31 12.90 13.15
N TRP A 900 -5.32 11.65 12.72
CA TRP A 900 -4.32 10.65 13.07
C TRP A 900 -3.34 10.48 11.92
N HIS A 901 -2.05 10.58 12.21
CA HIS A 901 -1.00 10.17 11.29
C HIS A 901 -0.58 8.74 11.63
N ILE A 902 -0.80 7.84 10.68
CA ILE A 902 -0.51 6.42 10.85
C ILE A 902 0.78 6.08 10.13
N ASP A 903 1.72 5.43 10.81
CA ASP A 903 2.94 4.86 10.22
C ASP A 903 3.06 3.38 10.56
N THR A 904 2.50 2.55 9.68
CA THR A 904 2.49 1.08 9.84
C THR A 904 3.87 0.44 9.87
N SER A 905 4.93 1.16 9.45
CA SER A 905 6.30 0.66 9.59
C SER A 905 6.77 0.61 11.05
N ARG A 906 6.02 1.21 11.99
CA ARG A 906 6.32 1.22 13.43
C ARG A 906 5.63 0.10 14.20
N ARG A 907 4.88 -0.79 13.53
CA ARG A 907 4.26 -1.94 14.20
C ARG A 907 5.36 -2.82 14.81
N THR A 908 5.23 -3.14 16.11
CA THR A 908 6.17 -4.01 16.82
C THR A 908 5.47 -5.24 17.38
N SER A 909 6.23 -6.27 17.74
CA SER A 909 5.72 -7.45 18.45
C SER A 909 5.79 -7.32 19.97
N ASN A 910 6.47 -6.29 20.49
CA ASN A 910 6.74 -6.09 21.92
C ASN A 910 6.02 -4.86 22.50
N ASN A 911 4.95 -4.41 21.83
CA ASN A 911 4.08 -3.34 22.32
C ASN A 911 4.75 -1.95 22.44
N GLN A 912 5.86 -1.73 21.73
CA GLN A 912 6.60 -0.46 21.71
C GLN A 912 6.18 0.45 20.54
N ASP A 913 5.03 0.17 19.93
CA ASP A 913 4.52 0.79 18.71
C ASP A 913 4.45 2.32 18.78
N ASN A 914 4.17 2.86 19.97
CA ASN A 914 4.07 4.30 20.24
C ASN A 914 5.14 4.83 21.21
N ALA A 915 6.14 4.02 21.57
CA ALA A 915 7.16 4.37 22.56
C ALA A 915 8.10 5.51 22.11
N ASN A 916 8.28 5.69 20.81
CA ASN A 916 9.06 6.82 20.28
C ASN A 916 8.14 8.00 19.98
N TRP A 917 8.11 8.98 20.88
CA TRP A 917 7.27 10.18 20.73
C TRP A 917 7.53 10.95 19.42
N ARG A 918 8.74 10.87 18.84
CA ARG A 918 9.06 11.54 17.56
C ARG A 918 8.48 10.83 16.34
N ARG A 919 8.09 9.55 16.48
CA ARG A 919 7.60 8.73 15.37
C ARG A 919 6.83 7.52 15.90
N LYS A 920 5.51 7.69 15.98
CA LYS A 920 4.56 6.70 16.54
C LYS A 920 3.89 5.88 15.43
N LEU A 921 3.38 4.69 15.75
CA LEU A 921 2.46 3.95 14.86
C LEU A 921 1.16 4.73 14.64
N VAL A 922 0.59 5.24 15.74
CA VAL A 922 -0.61 6.08 15.72
C VAL A 922 -0.29 7.37 16.42
N ASP A 923 -0.22 8.47 15.67
CA ASP A 923 0.04 9.80 16.21
C ASP A 923 -1.19 10.70 16.07
N LEU A 924 -1.46 11.54 17.07
CA LEU A 924 -2.52 12.55 16.99
C LEU A 924 -1.89 13.87 16.58
N GLU A 925 -2.28 14.41 15.43
CA GLU A 925 -1.72 15.67 14.92
C GLU A 925 -2.32 16.88 15.67
N VAL A 926 -1.70 17.26 16.80
CA VAL A 926 -2.18 18.31 17.72
C VAL A 926 -1.94 19.72 17.16
N PRO A 927 -3.00 20.52 16.89
CA PRO A 927 -2.84 21.84 16.28
C PRO A 927 -1.98 22.80 17.09
N GLY A 928 -1.06 23.49 16.41
CA GLY A 928 -0.14 24.47 16.98
C GLY A 928 1.22 23.91 17.41
N TYR A 929 1.42 22.59 17.38
CA TYR A 929 2.64 21.94 17.87
C TYR A 929 3.38 21.18 16.76
N SER A 930 4.70 21.22 16.77
CA SER A 930 5.53 20.52 15.78
C SER A 930 5.94 19.16 16.31
N SER A 931 5.86 18.13 15.46
CA SER A 931 6.34 16.77 15.77
C SER A 931 7.83 16.71 16.09
N VAL A 932 8.61 17.74 15.74
CA VAL A 932 10.05 17.83 16.07
C VAL A 932 10.28 18.29 17.50
N SER A 933 9.47 19.26 17.98
CA SER A 933 9.59 19.82 19.33
C SER A 933 8.78 19.04 20.37
N GLY A 934 7.86 18.20 19.91
CA GLY A 934 6.90 17.49 20.74
C GLY A 934 5.66 18.36 21.00
N ASP A 935 4.53 17.69 21.20
CA ASP A 935 3.28 18.29 21.64
C ASP A 935 3.04 18.08 23.16
N PRO A 936 1.97 18.63 23.74
CA PRO A 936 1.69 18.47 25.17
C PRO A 936 1.44 17.01 25.63
N LEU A 937 1.07 16.09 24.73
CA LEU A 937 0.98 14.66 25.01
C LEU A 937 2.38 14.02 25.02
N ASP A 938 3.25 14.38 24.07
CA ASP A 938 4.63 13.90 23.99
C ASP A 938 5.47 14.29 25.21
N LEU A 939 5.18 15.47 25.76
CA LEU A 939 5.90 16.04 26.89
C LEU A 939 5.26 15.74 28.25
N GLY A 940 4.14 15.00 28.28
CA GLY A 940 3.44 14.64 29.52
C GLY A 940 2.76 15.79 30.24
N TYR A 941 2.58 16.94 29.59
CA TYR A 941 2.00 18.13 30.20
C TYR A 941 0.49 18.01 30.42
N THR A 942 -0.18 17.17 29.63
CA THR A 942 -1.61 16.89 29.78
C THR A 942 -1.95 15.51 29.24
N ARG A 943 -3.02 14.92 29.77
CA ARG A 943 -3.61 13.68 29.24
C ARG A 943 -4.52 13.92 28.04
N GLY A 944 -4.92 15.16 27.79
CA GLY A 944 -5.84 15.48 26.69
C GLY A 944 -6.51 16.84 26.87
N SER A 945 -6.85 17.48 25.76
CA SER A 945 -7.54 18.77 25.73
C SER A 945 -8.38 18.91 24.47
N LEU A 946 -9.44 19.73 24.54
CA LEU A 946 -10.20 20.11 23.35
C LEU A 946 -9.35 20.85 22.32
N SER A 947 -8.27 21.52 22.74
CA SER A 947 -7.32 22.18 21.83
C SER A 947 -6.58 21.19 20.92
N HIS A 948 -6.60 19.89 21.22
CA HIS A 948 -5.97 18.86 20.40
C HIS A 948 -6.75 18.53 19.12
N TYR A 949 -7.93 19.13 18.93
CA TYR A 949 -8.76 18.92 17.76
C TYR A 949 -8.80 20.14 16.83
N TRP A 950 -8.83 19.86 15.53
CA TRP A 950 -9.01 20.86 14.48
C TRP A 950 -10.48 21.26 14.42
N ARG A 951 -10.77 22.57 14.51
CA ARG A 951 -12.13 23.07 14.80
C ARG A 951 -12.49 24.30 13.97
N THR A 952 -13.74 24.34 13.54
CA THR A 952 -14.34 25.48 12.82
C THR A 952 -14.39 26.72 13.70
N GLY A 953 -14.15 27.90 13.12
CA GLY A 953 -14.19 29.17 13.87
C GLY A 953 -12.97 29.40 14.77
N THR A 954 -11.93 28.56 14.66
CA THR A 954 -10.63 28.75 15.30
C THR A 954 -9.56 29.03 14.25
N SER A 955 -8.38 29.51 14.65
CA SER A 955 -7.21 29.61 13.75
C SER A 955 -6.74 28.24 13.21
N TYR A 956 -7.09 27.15 13.90
CA TYR A 956 -6.71 25.77 13.58
C TYR A 956 -7.88 24.99 12.96
N TYR A 957 -8.48 25.54 11.90
CA TYR A 957 -9.55 24.89 11.14
C TYR A 957 -9.06 24.15 9.89
N ARG A 958 -7.77 24.26 9.55
CA ARG A 958 -7.18 23.70 8.32
C ARG A 958 -5.83 23.05 8.59
N PHE A 959 -5.71 21.76 8.30
CA PHE A 959 -4.47 20.99 8.29
C PHE A 959 -3.94 20.91 6.85
N HIS A 960 -2.68 21.28 6.59
CA HIS A 960 -2.09 21.31 5.24
C HIS A 960 -0.56 21.29 5.27
N GLY A 961 0.09 21.36 4.11
CA GLY A 961 1.55 21.36 3.99
C GLY A 961 2.30 22.53 4.66
N SER A 962 1.60 23.52 5.22
CA SER A 962 2.21 24.67 5.91
C SER A 962 1.58 24.95 7.27
N SER A 963 0.69 24.09 7.76
CA SER A 963 0.17 24.19 9.12
C SER A 963 1.21 23.67 10.12
N THR A 964 0.96 23.83 11.42
CA THR A 964 1.75 23.20 12.47
C THR A 964 0.81 22.35 13.31
N PRO A 965 0.95 21.02 13.34
CA PRO A 965 1.80 20.20 12.47
C PRO A 965 1.31 20.25 11.01
N ASN A 966 2.12 19.73 10.07
CA ASN A 966 1.81 19.74 8.64
C ASN A 966 1.65 18.33 8.06
N THR A 967 1.11 18.27 6.84
CA THR A 967 0.85 17.02 6.11
C THR A 967 2.09 16.35 5.49
N THR A 968 3.31 16.73 5.88
CA THR A 968 4.54 16.11 5.36
C THR A 968 4.77 14.77 6.06
N LEU A 969 5.17 13.76 5.29
CA LEU A 969 5.48 12.44 5.84
C LEU A 969 6.76 12.47 6.67
N TYR A 970 6.97 11.47 7.54
CA TYR A 970 8.17 11.42 8.41
C TYR A 970 9.50 11.40 7.63
N GLU A 971 9.51 10.93 6.38
CA GLU A 971 10.65 10.98 5.45
C GLU A 971 10.83 12.33 4.73
N GLY A 972 10.03 13.34 5.06
CA GLY A 972 10.11 14.68 4.47
C GLY A 972 9.36 14.84 3.14
N THR A 973 8.63 13.83 2.69
CA THR A 973 7.86 13.91 1.44
C THR A 973 6.61 14.77 1.64
N ALA A 974 6.51 15.86 0.88
CA ALA A 974 5.31 16.70 0.86
C ALA A 974 4.14 15.95 0.17
N THR A 975 2.99 15.89 0.84
CA THR A 975 1.83 15.16 0.32
C THR A 975 0.90 16.02 -0.53
N GLY A 976 0.94 17.34 -0.38
CA GLY A 976 -0.04 18.26 -0.99
C GLY A 976 -1.46 18.10 -0.44
N ILE A 977 -1.65 17.33 0.63
CA ILE A 977 -2.95 17.14 1.28
C ILE A 977 -3.34 18.44 1.99
N SER A 978 -4.62 18.74 1.97
CA SER A 978 -5.21 19.72 2.87
C SER A 978 -6.54 19.19 3.39
N VAL A 979 -6.84 19.40 4.66
CA VAL A 979 -8.11 19.03 5.29
C VAL A 979 -8.65 20.27 5.98
N THR A 980 -9.87 20.67 5.63
CA THR A 980 -10.55 21.85 6.19
C THR A 980 -11.79 21.41 6.93
N ALA A 981 -11.88 21.78 8.21
CA ALA A 981 -13.09 21.68 9.00
C ALA A 981 -14.03 22.86 8.66
N THR A 982 -15.29 22.56 8.32
CA THR A 982 -16.32 23.56 7.97
C THR A 982 -17.54 23.45 8.85
N ALA A 983 -18.11 24.60 9.23
CA ALA A 983 -19.25 24.67 10.13
C ALA A 983 -20.50 24.05 9.49
N ASN A 984 -21.34 23.39 10.29
CA ASN A 984 -22.54 22.72 9.77
C ASN A 984 -23.80 22.91 10.64
N GLY A 985 -23.78 23.85 11.59
CA GLY A 985 -24.98 24.34 12.30
C GLY A 985 -25.66 23.40 13.29
N THR A 986 -25.38 22.09 13.28
CA THR A 986 -26.14 21.05 14.00
C THR A 986 -25.38 20.39 15.16
N GLY A 987 -24.07 20.67 15.30
CA GLY A 987 -23.24 20.23 16.43
C GLY A 987 -22.98 18.72 16.56
N ASN A 988 -23.55 17.86 15.71
CA ASN A 988 -23.41 16.38 15.77
C ASN A 988 -22.56 15.80 14.63
N TYR A 989 -22.13 16.66 13.71
CA TYR A 989 -21.20 16.33 12.64
C TYR A 989 -20.44 17.58 12.22
N ILE A 990 -19.33 17.38 11.53
CA ILE A 990 -18.52 18.46 10.98
C ILE A 990 -18.36 18.26 9.48
N GLY A 991 -18.52 19.34 8.72
CA GLY A 991 -18.21 19.31 7.30
C GLY A 991 -16.69 19.25 7.15
N VAL A 992 -16.23 18.43 6.21
CA VAL A 992 -14.81 18.25 5.94
C VAL A 992 -14.60 18.37 4.44
N THR A 993 -13.65 19.21 4.05
CA THR A 993 -13.21 19.35 2.65
C THR A 993 -11.74 19.00 2.55
N LYS A 994 -11.41 18.09 1.65
CA LYS A 994 -10.06 17.77 1.22
C LYS A 994 -9.89 18.26 -0.23
N PRO A 995 -9.24 19.41 -0.47
CA PRO A 995 -9.08 19.99 -1.80
C PRO A 995 -8.40 19.05 -2.80
#